data_AF-A0A954U5A6-F1
#
_entry.id   AF-A0A954U5A6-F1
#
_cell.length_a   1.000
_cell.length_b   1.000
_cell.length_c   1.000
_cell.angle_alpha   90.00
_cell.angle_beta   90.00
_cell.angle_gamma   90.00
#
_symmetry.space_group_name_H-M   'P 1'
#
loop_
_entity.id
_entity.type
_entity.pdbx_description
1 polymer ?
#
loop_
_entity_poly.entity_id
_entity_poly.type
_entity_poly.pdbx_seq_one_letter_code
_entity_poly.pdbx_strand_id
1 'polypeptide(L)'
;SMSTTLETPWGPFRSKGPSGAYMLDPLSWKVRHLRTPGYGNPWCMVFDKWGQGVIGDGTNAQQHWTSPLSGYEVDARRTLRPNFDNEGMRPAVGNDFLYSRHFPDDVQGQFIYACVINMHGLPRFEMGDEEGTAGYAGKRIENLLDSSDMFFRPVDPQIGPDGALWFGDWCNALIGHMQYSQRDPNRDHEHGRVYRLVYKDKPLIEPELQVGKSVAELLGQLRSYETRTRYRARRELRARDKQEVLQAVDEWIADPATDANQLCEAMWLQESFRQVSPALVARIMANDDFHARAAAVHTVSNEMQRYPEALELFKTAIADQHPRTRLEAVRGLSFVQTVEALEIALKVLEMPMDYWIEYTLEHTLHALKPLADAAESQGTLLADASEQAKDYYQTYKLSNGPGGKAVKPLKDAEDPSLSDGRREEAIRTLAGIQGGHAKNGELVFTRVCSGCHRVGELGKDFGPKLDDIGARYATIDIIRNTLWPNSSIAKGYETVQVLTDDGAVYTGFILAETDETLTLGVASQDGKGREEIIPKENIDIRKEMKASSMPEGLVKTIAPSEFLDLIAYLSQQTKFVLRENGWIDTGSPEVGELRTHGEWQEISRDAQLQLGLNYPENWSASANLLLSATDSSQREFVFHSPNEPTASPAIAIRLKETSEVAHIDIENRRGGQYNDRAKDLAVWISEDGQRWTQVWKSDKPADKYAIDLPAGSRAQYIKIGLDGRGILHLNQVVVYGKRL
;
A
#
# COMPACT_ATOMS: atom_id res chain seq x y z
N SER A 1 14.68 -19.84 -14.52
CA SER A 1 13.97 -20.07 -13.25
C SER A 1 15.00 -20.41 -12.19
N MET A 2 14.83 -19.94 -10.96
CA MET A 2 15.58 -20.50 -9.83
C MET A 2 14.92 -21.82 -9.45
N SER A 3 15.60 -22.93 -9.74
CA SER A 3 15.06 -24.26 -9.49
C SER A 3 16.17 -25.14 -8.98
N THR A 4 15.90 -25.83 -7.88
CA THR A 4 16.87 -26.67 -7.18
C THR A 4 16.29 -28.05 -7.02
N THR A 5 17.09 -29.04 -7.42
CA THR A 5 16.78 -30.46 -7.33
C THR A 5 17.93 -31.11 -6.58
N LEU A 6 17.65 -31.60 -5.36
CA LEU A 6 18.64 -32.25 -4.50
C LEU A 6 18.08 -33.59 -4.02
N GLU A 7 18.94 -34.60 -3.95
CA GLU A 7 18.65 -35.83 -3.22
C GLU A 7 19.26 -35.73 -1.83
N THR A 8 18.47 -36.02 -0.80
CA THR A 8 18.93 -36.00 0.60
C THR A 8 18.60 -37.33 1.28
N PRO A 9 19.26 -37.67 2.41
CA PRO A 9 18.86 -38.82 3.22
C PRO A 9 17.41 -38.79 3.72
N TRP A 10 16.75 -37.62 3.65
CA TRP A 10 15.36 -37.41 4.05
C TRP A 10 14.37 -37.46 2.88
N GLY A 11 14.86 -37.84 1.69
CA GLY A 11 14.11 -37.85 0.45
C GLY A 11 14.46 -36.68 -0.49
N PRO A 12 13.77 -36.60 -1.64
CA PRO A 12 14.02 -35.58 -2.64
C PRO A 12 13.60 -34.19 -2.14
N PHE A 13 14.51 -33.22 -2.23
CA PHE A 13 14.19 -31.81 -2.07
C PHE A 13 14.01 -31.18 -3.45
N ARG A 14 12.89 -30.48 -3.66
CA ARG A 14 12.52 -29.84 -4.92
C ARG A 14 12.02 -28.43 -4.65
N SER A 15 12.67 -27.43 -5.25
CA SER A 15 12.18 -26.05 -5.28
C SER A 15 12.10 -25.59 -6.73
N LYS A 16 10.94 -25.08 -7.15
CA LYS A 16 10.68 -24.69 -8.54
C LYS A 16 10.06 -23.30 -8.62
N GLY A 17 10.88 -22.29 -8.91
CA GLY A 17 10.42 -20.93 -9.19
C GLY A 17 10.75 -19.92 -8.09
N PRO A 18 10.47 -20.20 -6.80
CA PRO A 18 10.80 -19.31 -5.71
C PRO A 18 12.29 -18.99 -5.63
N SER A 19 12.59 -17.69 -5.50
CA SER A 19 13.89 -17.17 -5.11
C SER A 19 14.12 -17.40 -3.62
N GLY A 20 15.38 -17.55 -3.22
CA GLY A 20 15.72 -17.62 -1.82
C GLY A 20 17.16 -18.02 -1.51
N ALA A 21 17.40 -18.25 -0.23
CA ALA A 21 18.63 -18.85 0.28
C ALA A 21 18.39 -20.28 0.76
N TYR A 22 19.43 -21.11 0.71
CA TYR A 22 19.37 -22.48 1.24
C TYR A 22 20.13 -22.56 2.56
N MET A 23 19.51 -23.19 3.56
CA MET A 23 20.18 -23.59 4.78
C MET A 23 20.42 -25.09 4.73
N LEU A 24 21.69 -25.51 4.70
CA LEU A 24 22.10 -26.89 4.83
C LEU A 24 22.62 -27.14 6.24
N ASP A 25 22.03 -28.10 6.93
CA ASP A 25 22.63 -28.67 8.13
C ASP A 25 23.62 -29.76 7.71
N PRO A 26 24.95 -29.57 7.82
CA PRO A 26 25.93 -30.55 7.37
C PRO A 26 25.98 -31.81 8.24
N LEU A 27 25.42 -31.80 9.45
CA LEU A 27 25.40 -32.96 10.34
C LEU A 27 24.22 -33.88 10.04
N SER A 28 23.03 -33.29 9.81
CA SER A 28 21.83 -34.07 9.51
C SER A 28 21.56 -34.20 8.01
N TRP A 29 22.19 -33.41 7.15
CA TRP A 29 21.88 -33.27 5.71
C TRP A 29 20.45 -32.77 5.42
N LYS A 30 19.78 -32.16 6.40
CA LYS A 30 18.51 -31.47 6.19
C LYS A 30 18.77 -30.17 5.43
N VAL A 31 17.99 -29.95 4.38
CA VAL A 31 17.99 -28.71 3.59
C VAL A 31 16.67 -27.98 3.85
N ARG A 32 16.76 -26.67 4.08
CA ARG A 32 15.62 -25.76 4.16
C ARG A 32 15.79 -24.64 3.14
N HIS A 33 14.68 -24.09 2.67
CA HIS A 33 14.67 -22.97 1.73
C HIS A 33 14.01 -21.75 2.36
N LEU A 34 14.75 -20.65 2.34
CA LEU A 34 14.35 -19.33 2.82
C LEU A 34 13.86 -18.50 1.64
N ARG A 35 12.54 -18.42 1.44
CA ARG A 35 11.97 -17.69 0.31
C ARG A 35 12.16 -16.18 0.47
N THR A 36 12.62 -15.53 -0.60
CA THR A 36 12.84 -14.06 -0.66
C THR A 36 11.83 -13.42 -1.63
N PRO A 37 10.59 -13.13 -1.19
CA PRO A 37 9.55 -12.63 -2.08
C PRO A 37 9.95 -11.30 -2.73
N GLY A 38 9.70 -11.17 -4.04
CA GLY A 38 10.07 -10.00 -4.83
C GLY A 38 11.51 -10.00 -5.36
N TYR A 39 12.34 -10.98 -4.98
CA TYR A 39 13.72 -11.09 -5.47
C TYR A 39 13.76 -11.83 -6.80
N GLY A 40 14.54 -11.28 -7.73
CA GLY A 40 14.85 -11.92 -9.02
C GLY A 40 16.18 -12.67 -9.00
N ASN A 41 17.12 -12.25 -8.14
CA ASN A 41 18.48 -12.75 -8.05
C ASN A 41 19.05 -12.58 -6.62
N PRO A 42 18.57 -13.32 -5.61
CA PRO A 42 19.14 -13.32 -4.27
C PRO A 42 20.65 -13.57 -4.33
N TRP A 43 21.43 -12.66 -3.77
CA TRP A 43 22.88 -12.68 -3.81
C TRP A 43 23.46 -12.09 -2.51
N CYS A 44 24.44 -12.79 -1.96
CA CYS A 44 25.14 -12.50 -0.70
C CYS A 44 24.25 -12.41 0.55
N MET A 45 24.76 -13.02 1.61
CA MET A 45 24.18 -13.02 2.94
C MET A 45 25.29 -12.70 3.93
N VAL A 46 25.10 -11.63 4.69
CA VAL A 46 26.05 -11.20 5.74
C VAL A 46 25.34 -11.14 7.07
N PHE A 47 26.11 -11.12 8.16
CA PHE A 47 25.58 -11.12 9.51
C PHE A 47 26.18 -9.95 10.29
N ASP A 48 25.35 -9.32 11.11
CA ASP A 48 25.82 -8.34 12.07
C ASP A 48 26.57 -9.01 13.24
N LYS A 49 27.00 -8.21 14.22
CA LYS A 49 27.70 -8.69 15.42
C LYS A 49 26.85 -9.56 16.36
N TRP A 50 25.54 -9.61 16.16
CA TRP A 50 24.55 -10.36 16.94
C TRP A 50 23.99 -11.57 16.18
N GLY A 51 24.55 -11.91 15.02
CA GLY A 51 24.13 -13.05 14.21
C GLY A 51 22.84 -12.80 13.42
N GLN A 52 22.38 -11.55 13.30
CA GLN A 52 21.23 -11.17 12.50
C GLN A 52 21.64 -11.06 11.03
N GLY A 53 21.00 -11.86 10.17
CA GLY A 53 21.35 -11.95 8.76
C GLY A 53 20.70 -10.88 7.90
N VAL A 54 21.41 -10.41 6.88
CA VAL A 54 20.90 -9.54 5.81
C VAL A 54 21.17 -10.21 4.47
N ILE A 55 20.13 -10.36 3.65
CA ILE A 55 20.22 -10.94 2.31
C ILE A 55 19.93 -9.90 1.23
N GLY A 56 20.80 -9.82 0.22
CA GLY A 56 20.68 -8.89 -0.89
C GLY A 56 20.02 -9.49 -2.13
N ASP A 57 19.41 -8.65 -2.98
CA ASP A 57 19.03 -9.00 -4.35
C ASP A 57 19.97 -8.32 -5.35
N GLY A 58 20.57 -9.07 -6.25
CA GLY A 58 21.48 -8.51 -7.24
C GLY A 58 20.78 -7.62 -8.27
N THR A 59 19.48 -7.77 -8.55
CA THR A 59 18.80 -7.06 -9.65
C THR A 59 18.30 -5.68 -9.26
N ASN A 60 17.59 -5.61 -8.14
CA ASN A 60 17.00 -4.39 -7.60
C ASN A 60 17.79 -3.83 -6.40
N ALA A 61 18.84 -4.54 -5.94
CA ALA A 61 19.72 -4.17 -4.84
C ALA A 61 19.04 -4.01 -3.47
N GLN A 62 17.81 -4.50 -3.33
CA GLN A 62 17.12 -4.49 -2.05
C GLN A 62 17.83 -5.40 -1.03
N GLN A 63 17.90 -4.95 0.22
CA GLN A 63 18.52 -5.68 1.32
C GLN A 63 17.48 -5.96 2.39
N HIS A 64 17.32 -7.23 2.77
CA HIS A 64 16.28 -7.64 3.71
C HIS A 64 16.87 -8.38 4.90
N TRP A 65 16.39 -8.06 6.08
CA TRP A 65 16.63 -8.83 7.29
C TRP A 65 16.03 -10.23 7.20
N THR A 66 16.79 -11.25 7.61
CA THR A 66 16.45 -12.65 7.35
C THR A 66 15.55 -13.30 8.40
N SER A 67 15.46 -12.78 9.63
CA SER A 67 14.64 -13.43 10.68
C SER A 67 13.15 -13.51 10.30
N PRO A 68 12.49 -12.42 9.82
CA PRO A 68 11.11 -12.50 9.35
C PRO A 68 10.91 -13.49 8.18
N LEU A 69 11.97 -13.73 7.40
CA LEU A 69 11.98 -14.63 6.24
C LEU A 69 12.30 -16.10 6.57
N SER A 70 12.71 -16.39 7.80
CA SER A 70 13.32 -17.68 8.16
C SER A 70 12.54 -18.51 9.17
N GLY A 71 11.22 -18.37 9.17
CA GLY A 71 10.30 -19.32 9.79
C GLY A 71 10.13 -20.60 8.96
N TYR A 72 9.16 -21.44 9.34
CA TYR A 72 8.79 -22.66 8.62
C TYR A 72 8.40 -22.37 7.16
N GLU A 73 8.75 -23.25 6.22
CA GLU A 73 8.53 -22.99 4.80
C GLU A 73 7.02 -22.97 4.44
N VAL A 74 6.60 -21.94 3.73
CA VAL A 74 5.22 -21.77 3.24
C VAL A 74 5.20 -21.39 1.77
N ASP A 75 4.06 -21.65 1.11
CA ASP A 75 3.92 -21.37 -0.32
C ASP A 75 3.58 -19.92 -0.68
N ALA A 76 2.96 -19.20 0.25
CA ALA A 76 2.52 -17.82 0.07
C ALA A 76 3.19 -16.90 1.09
N ARG A 77 3.77 -15.80 0.62
CA ARG A 77 4.42 -14.79 1.46
C ARG A 77 4.28 -13.42 0.81
N ARG A 78 3.94 -12.40 1.61
CA ARG A 78 3.92 -11.00 1.15
C ARG A 78 5.33 -10.51 0.85
N THR A 79 5.46 -9.46 0.05
CA THR A 79 6.76 -8.79 -0.12
C THR A 79 7.14 -8.12 1.21
N LEU A 80 8.38 -8.32 1.63
CA LEU A 80 8.93 -7.69 2.84
C LEU A 80 9.42 -6.28 2.49
N ARG A 81 9.38 -5.36 3.46
CA ARG A 81 9.99 -4.05 3.35
C ARG A 81 11.53 -4.20 3.42
N PRO A 82 12.30 -3.56 2.54
CA PRO A 82 13.75 -3.55 2.66
C PRO A 82 14.20 -2.81 3.93
N ASN A 83 15.42 -3.08 4.38
CA ASN A 83 16.01 -2.44 5.56
C ASN A 83 16.24 -0.93 5.37
N PHE A 84 16.38 -0.49 4.11
CA PHE A 84 16.58 0.91 3.72
C PHE A 84 16.19 1.12 2.25
N ASP A 85 15.96 2.37 1.85
CA ASP A 85 15.83 2.74 0.45
C ASP A 85 17.22 2.81 -0.20
N ASN A 86 17.40 2.08 -1.30
CA ASN A 86 18.64 2.06 -2.07
C ASN A 86 18.71 3.18 -3.12
N GLU A 87 17.74 4.10 -3.16
CA GLU A 87 17.66 5.27 -4.05
C GLU A 87 17.87 4.92 -5.54
N GLY A 88 17.46 3.70 -5.91
CA GLY A 88 17.59 3.17 -7.25
C GLY A 88 18.97 2.58 -7.61
N MET A 89 20.00 2.67 -6.76
CA MET A 89 21.35 2.13 -7.05
C MET A 89 21.30 0.61 -7.21
N ARG A 90 21.65 0.13 -8.41
CA ARG A 90 21.56 -1.27 -8.82
C ARG A 90 22.34 -1.52 -10.12
N PRO A 91 22.67 -2.77 -10.45
CA PRO A 91 22.57 -3.99 -9.66
C PRO A 91 23.63 -3.99 -8.55
N ALA A 92 23.44 -4.89 -7.57
CA ALA A 92 24.37 -5.10 -6.48
C ALA A 92 25.16 -6.41 -6.66
N VAL A 93 26.45 -6.41 -6.34
CA VAL A 93 27.33 -7.60 -6.42
C VAL A 93 28.21 -7.69 -5.16
N GLY A 94 27.66 -8.29 -4.12
CA GLY A 94 28.32 -8.40 -2.82
C GLY A 94 28.01 -7.25 -1.89
N ASN A 95 27.99 -7.54 -0.59
CA ASN A 95 27.68 -6.63 0.50
C ASN A 95 28.50 -6.99 1.73
N ASP A 96 28.72 -6.04 2.63
CA ASP A 96 29.34 -6.29 3.93
C ASP A 96 28.99 -5.18 4.94
N PHE A 97 29.15 -5.50 6.22
CA PHE A 97 29.18 -4.52 7.29
C PHE A 97 30.62 -4.07 7.56
N LEU A 98 30.80 -2.77 7.81
CA LEU A 98 32.10 -2.20 8.12
C LEU A 98 32.41 -2.34 9.62
N TYR A 99 32.90 -3.52 10.04
CA TYR A 99 33.39 -3.76 11.40
C TYR A 99 34.91 -3.98 11.41
N SER A 100 35.66 -2.88 11.53
CA SER A 100 37.10 -2.96 11.76
C SER A 100 37.63 -1.71 12.45
N ARG A 101 38.41 -1.90 13.51
CA ARG A 101 39.10 -0.80 14.21
C ARG A 101 40.08 -0.04 13.33
N HIS A 102 40.43 -0.58 12.15
CA HIS A 102 41.22 0.13 11.14
C HIS A 102 40.46 1.33 10.53
N PHE A 103 39.13 1.27 10.44
CA PHE A 103 38.31 2.37 9.92
C PHE A 103 37.97 3.41 11.02
N PRO A 104 37.55 4.63 10.64
CA PRO A 104 37.04 5.63 11.57
C PRO A 104 35.89 5.11 12.45
N ASP A 105 35.68 5.75 13.60
CA ASP A 105 34.69 5.28 14.60
C ASP A 105 33.24 5.49 14.11
N ASP A 106 33.00 6.55 13.35
CA ASP A 106 31.72 6.88 12.72
C ASP A 106 31.34 5.95 11.56
N VAL A 107 32.29 5.15 11.06
CA VAL A 107 32.06 4.17 9.98
C VAL A 107 31.63 2.81 10.51
N GLN A 108 31.83 2.55 11.80
CA GLN A 108 31.61 1.23 12.38
C GLN A 108 30.15 0.79 12.32
N GLY A 109 29.90 -0.37 11.73
CA GLY A 109 28.57 -0.96 11.57
C GLY A 109 27.75 -0.38 10.43
N GLN A 110 28.30 0.54 9.64
CA GLN A 110 27.69 0.95 8.37
C GLN A 110 27.65 -0.21 7.38
N PHE A 111 26.66 -0.20 6.50
CA PHE A 111 26.44 -1.22 5.48
C PHE A 111 26.88 -0.72 4.11
N ILE A 112 27.52 -1.59 3.32
CA ILE A 112 27.90 -1.30 1.94
C ILE A 112 27.50 -2.45 1.02
N TYR A 113 27.32 -2.15 -0.27
CA TYR A 113 27.30 -3.14 -1.34
C TYR A 113 28.01 -2.62 -2.57
N ALA A 114 28.44 -3.49 -3.48
CA ALA A 114 29.07 -3.05 -4.72
C ALA A 114 28.04 -2.82 -5.83
N CYS A 115 28.01 -1.60 -6.36
CA CYS A 115 27.14 -1.21 -7.44
C CYS A 115 27.93 -1.07 -8.75
N VAL A 116 27.36 -1.60 -9.84
CA VAL A 116 28.12 -1.82 -11.09
C VAL A 116 27.47 -1.29 -12.37
N ILE A 117 26.25 -0.74 -12.35
CA ILE A 117 25.61 -0.17 -13.56
C ILE A 117 25.35 1.32 -13.42
N ASN A 118 24.39 1.72 -12.59
CA ASN A 118 23.99 3.12 -12.47
C ASN A 118 24.87 3.92 -11.48
N MET A 119 25.67 3.20 -10.70
CA MET A 119 26.80 3.69 -9.94
C MET A 119 27.95 2.71 -10.17
N HIS A 120 29.19 3.21 -10.23
CA HIS A 120 30.42 2.41 -10.33
C HIS A 120 31.21 2.56 -9.04
N GLY A 121 30.79 1.86 -7.98
CA GLY A 121 31.29 2.15 -6.64
C GLY A 121 30.65 1.36 -5.51
N LEU A 122 30.91 1.82 -4.29
CA LEU A 122 30.42 1.29 -3.03
C LEU A 122 29.54 2.35 -2.35
N PRO A 123 28.21 2.36 -2.56
CA PRO A 123 27.32 3.18 -1.73
C PRO A 123 27.37 2.73 -0.28
N ARG A 124 27.09 3.65 0.64
CA ARG A 124 27.19 3.46 2.09
C ARG A 124 25.91 3.86 2.78
N PHE A 125 25.53 3.09 3.79
CA PHE A 125 24.29 3.25 4.51
C PHE A 125 24.56 3.20 6.02
N GLU A 126 23.95 4.12 6.75
CA GLU A 126 23.69 3.90 8.17
C GLU A 126 22.59 2.85 8.25
N MET A 127 22.81 1.78 9.02
CA MET A 127 21.81 0.75 9.27
C MET A 127 21.87 0.38 10.75
N GLY A 128 20.72 0.40 11.41
CA GLY A 128 20.60 0.15 12.84
C GLY A 128 19.17 -0.18 13.24
N ASP A 129 18.95 -0.32 14.54
CA ASP A 129 17.64 -0.65 15.09
C ASP A 129 16.62 0.46 14.76
N GLU A 130 15.46 0.06 14.25
CA GLU A 130 14.34 0.99 14.06
C GLU A 130 13.66 1.22 15.41
N GLU A 131 13.76 2.45 15.92
CA GLU A 131 13.32 2.83 17.27
C GLU A 131 11.90 2.36 17.58
N GLY A 132 11.74 1.64 18.69
CA GLY A 132 10.46 1.13 19.16
C GLY A 132 9.88 -0.06 18.39
N THR A 133 10.63 -0.64 17.43
CA THR A 133 10.15 -1.77 16.60
C THR A 133 11.10 -2.97 16.66
N ALA A 134 10.65 -4.12 16.14
CA ALA A 134 11.49 -5.32 16.06
C ALA A 134 12.62 -5.23 15.02
N GLY A 135 12.50 -4.37 14.01
CA GLY A 135 13.31 -4.45 12.80
C GLY A 135 14.45 -3.44 12.72
N TYR A 136 14.85 -3.17 11.48
CA TYR A 136 15.93 -2.26 11.13
C TYR A 136 15.42 -1.10 10.30
N ALA A 137 16.09 0.03 10.48
CA ALA A 137 15.99 1.18 9.58
C ALA A 137 17.39 1.53 9.09
N GLY A 138 17.44 2.14 7.91
CA GLY A 138 18.69 2.66 7.40
C GLY A 138 18.47 3.79 6.43
N LYS A 139 19.55 4.54 6.21
CA LYS A 139 19.58 5.72 5.36
C LYS A 139 20.87 5.73 4.57
N ARG A 140 20.78 6.06 3.29
CA ARG A 140 21.96 6.29 2.48
C ARG A 140 22.70 7.56 2.93
N ILE A 141 24.02 7.44 2.98
CA ILE A 141 24.95 8.54 3.20
C ILE A 141 25.92 8.65 2.03
N GLU A 142 26.93 9.50 2.15
CA GLU A 142 27.99 9.64 1.15
C GLU A 142 28.65 8.29 0.81
N ASN A 143 28.96 8.11 -0.48
CA ASN A 143 29.58 6.89 -0.99
C ASN A 143 30.90 6.62 -0.27
N LEU A 144 31.21 5.34 -0.05
CA LEU A 144 32.55 4.96 0.40
C LEU A 144 33.57 5.14 -0.71
N LEU A 145 33.16 4.82 -1.95
CA LEU A 145 33.97 4.92 -3.16
C LEU A 145 33.05 5.08 -4.36
N ASP A 146 33.43 5.91 -5.31
CA ASP A 146 32.90 5.92 -6.67
C ASP A 146 33.99 6.23 -7.69
N SER A 147 33.73 5.86 -8.94
CA SER A 147 34.65 6.04 -10.05
C SER A 147 33.93 6.66 -11.23
N SER A 148 34.63 7.54 -11.95
CA SER A 148 34.22 8.03 -13.28
C SER A 148 34.63 7.07 -14.41
N ASP A 149 35.45 6.06 -14.12
CA ASP A 149 35.79 5.01 -15.07
C ASP A 149 34.58 4.11 -15.29
N MET A 150 34.00 4.23 -16.49
CA MET A 150 32.85 3.44 -16.92
C MET A 150 33.15 1.96 -17.07
N PHE A 151 34.38 1.48 -16.91
CA PHE A 151 34.72 0.06 -16.84
C PHE A 151 34.95 -0.45 -15.43
N PHE A 152 35.03 0.43 -14.42
CA PHE A 152 35.17 0.04 -13.03
C PHE A 152 33.88 -0.63 -12.52
N ARG A 153 34.02 -1.83 -11.99
CA ARG A 153 32.91 -2.71 -11.60
C ARG A 153 33.29 -3.43 -10.31
N PRO A 154 33.16 -2.76 -9.16
CA PRO A 154 33.53 -3.36 -7.89
C PRO A 154 32.67 -4.59 -7.61
N VAL A 155 33.26 -5.62 -7.02
CA VAL A 155 32.57 -6.86 -6.67
C VAL A 155 33.07 -7.40 -5.33
N ASP A 156 32.15 -7.95 -4.55
CA ASP A 156 32.41 -8.72 -3.32
C ASP A 156 33.33 -8.01 -2.30
N PRO A 157 32.92 -6.83 -1.78
CA PRO A 157 33.66 -6.16 -0.72
C PRO A 157 33.66 -6.99 0.56
N GLN A 158 34.82 -7.18 1.18
CA GLN A 158 34.97 -7.89 2.45
C GLN A 158 36.06 -7.25 3.34
N ILE A 159 35.80 -7.17 4.64
CA ILE A 159 36.85 -6.83 5.61
C ILE A 159 37.91 -7.95 5.68
N GLY A 160 39.17 -7.59 5.42
CA GLY A 160 40.32 -8.48 5.48
C GLY A 160 40.81 -8.75 6.90
N PRO A 161 41.67 -9.77 7.09
CA PRO A 161 42.25 -10.08 8.42
C PRO A 161 43.18 -8.99 8.96
N ASP A 162 43.62 -8.07 8.10
CA ASP A 162 44.40 -6.88 8.39
C ASP A 162 43.53 -5.64 8.69
N GLY A 163 42.20 -5.81 8.69
CA GLY A 163 41.22 -4.74 8.91
C GLY A 163 40.94 -3.84 7.70
N ALA A 164 41.71 -3.97 6.61
CA ALA A 164 41.45 -3.24 5.37
C ALA A 164 40.20 -3.79 4.67
N LEU A 165 39.55 -2.97 3.84
CA LEU A 165 38.47 -3.44 2.96
C LEU A 165 39.08 -3.96 1.66
N TRP A 166 38.82 -5.21 1.32
CA TRP A 166 39.25 -5.85 0.09
C TRP A 166 38.07 -6.02 -0.85
N PHE A 167 38.24 -5.73 -2.14
CA PHE A 167 37.20 -5.97 -3.14
C PHE A 167 37.82 -6.25 -4.50
N GLY A 168 37.12 -7.02 -5.32
CA GLY A 168 37.51 -7.24 -6.70
C GLY A 168 36.97 -6.14 -7.60
N ASP A 169 37.52 -6.05 -8.81
CA ASP A 169 36.95 -5.32 -9.92
C ASP A 169 37.15 -6.16 -11.19
N TRP A 170 36.06 -6.62 -11.79
CA TRP A 170 36.14 -7.46 -12.99
C TRP A 170 36.37 -6.66 -14.28
N CYS A 171 36.48 -5.31 -14.17
CA CYS A 171 36.83 -4.35 -15.22
C CYS A 171 36.18 -4.64 -16.58
N ASN A 172 34.89 -4.34 -16.78
CA ASN A 172 34.19 -4.80 -18.00
C ASN A 172 33.19 -3.79 -18.59
N ALA A 173 33.25 -3.63 -19.91
CA ALA A 173 32.25 -2.88 -20.70
C ALA A 173 30.89 -3.58 -20.72
N LEU A 174 30.90 -4.92 -20.76
CA LEU A 174 29.70 -5.75 -20.96
C LEU A 174 29.28 -6.44 -19.66
N ILE A 175 28.15 -6.01 -19.12
CA ILE A 175 27.67 -6.43 -17.78
C ILE A 175 26.64 -7.57 -17.87
N GLY A 176 25.87 -7.64 -18.96
CA GLY A 176 24.82 -8.63 -19.14
C GLY A 176 25.26 -9.88 -19.89
N HIS A 177 24.83 -11.06 -19.45
CA HIS A 177 25.04 -12.34 -20.16
C HIS A 177 23.89 -12.71 -21.11
N MET A 178 22.74 -12.02 -21.03
CA MET A 178 21.57 -12.32 -21.88
C MET A 178 21.60 -11.56 -23.21
N GLN A 179 22.19 -10.36 -23.21
CA GLN A 179 22.26 -9.47 -24.37
C GLN A 179 23.50 -9.72 -25.23
N TYR A 180 24.58 -10.23 -24.62
CA TYR A 180 25.87 -10.43 -25.27
C TYR A 180 26.42 -11.81 -24.95
N SER A 181 26.97 -12.46 -25.97
CA SER A 181 27.64 -13.76 -25.84
C SER A 181 28.68 -13.74 -24.72
N GLN A 182 28.85 -14.84 -23.99
CA GLN A 182 29.99 -14.98 -23.05
C GLN A 182 31.35 -14.98 -23.78
N ARG A 183 31.36 -15.17 -25.11
CA ARG A 183 32.54 -15.10 -25.99
C ARG A 183 32.63 -13.77 -26.76
N ASP A 184 31.86 -12.76 -26.36
CA ASP A 184 31.92 -11.45 -27.02
C ASP A 184 33.34 -10.87 -26.84
N PRO A 185 34.02 -10.46 -27.94
CA PRO A 185 35.40 -9.99 -27.87
C PRO A 185 35.56 -8.69 -27.09
N ASN A 186 34.48 -7.96 -26.78
CA ASN A 186 34.52 -6.76 -25.94
C ASN A 186 34.45 -7.09 -24.44
N ARG A 187 34.36 -8.37 -24.06
CA ARG A 187 34.55 -8.76 -22.65
C ARG A 187 36.03 -8.68 -22.32
N ASP A 188 36.34 -7.95 -21.25
CA ASP A 188 37.70 -7.89 -20.77
C ASP A 188 38.11 -9.21 -20.08
N HIS A 189 39.32 -9.67 -20.37
CA HIS A 189 39.89 -10.90 -19.83
C HIS A 189 41.27 -10.69 -19.16
N GLU A 190 41.78 -9.44 -19.14
CA GLU A 190 43.19 -9.16 -18.84
C GLU A 190 43.36 -8.12 -17.72
N HIS A 191 42.36 -7.25 -17.49
CA HIS A 191 42.48 -6.08 -16.61
C HIS A 191 41.70 -6.19 -15.30
N GLY A 192 41.29 -7.41 -14.90
CA GLY A 192 40.70 -7.63 -13.58
C GLY A 192 41.66 -7.23 -12.45
N ARG A 193 41.13 -6.62 -11.39
CA ARG A 193 41.91 -6.05 -10.27
C ARG A 193 41.40 -6.53 -8.92
N VAL A 194 42.29 -6.54 -7.94
CA VAL A 194 41.95 -6.68 -6.51
C VAL A 194 42.44 -5.43 -5.81
N TYR A 195 41.53 -4.74 -5.15
CA TYR A 195 41.80 -3.53 -4.37
C TYR A 195 41.89 -3.86 -2.88
N ARG A 196 42.78 -3.13 -2.20
CA ARG A 196 42.90 -3.08 -0.74
C ARG A 196 42.78 -1.63 -0.31
N LEU A 197 41.64 -1.27 0.27
CA LEU A 197 41.34 0.08 0.75
C LEU A 197 41.75 0.20 2.21
N VAL A 198 42.62 1.19 2.48
CA VAL A 198 43.29 1.41 3.77
C VAL A 198 42.99 2.83 4.24
N TYR A 199 42.57 2.96 5.50
CA TYR A 199 42.46 4.26 6.17
C TYR A 199 43.84 4.69 6.68
N LYS A 200 44.28 5.89 6.30
CA LYS A 200 45.67 6.31 6.52
C LYS A 200 45.98 6.72 7.95
N ASP A 201 44.97 7.14 8.72
CA ASP A 201 45.18 7.76 10.03
C ASP A 201 45.08 6.76 11.19
N LYS A 202 44.74 5.49 10.91
CA LYS A 202 44.77 4.40 11.89
C LYS A 202 45.65 3.24 11.38
N PRO A 203 46.37 2.55 12.29
CA PRO A 203 47.18 1.40 11.90
C PRO A 203 46.30 0.28 11.34
N LEU A 204 46.88 -0.55 10.48
CA LEU A 204 46.29 -1.84 10.12
C LEU A 204 46.21 -2.74 11.35
N ILE A 205 45.25 -3.66 11.35
CA ILE A 205 45.11 -4.67 12.39
C ILE A 205 46.15 -5.76 12.15
N GLU A 206 46.84 -6.18 13.20
CA GLU A 206 47.72 -7.34 13.14
C GLU A 206 46.87 -8.62 13.04
N PRO A 207 47.01 -9.44 11.97
CA PRO A 207 46.17 -10.61 11.79
C PRO A 207 46.34 -11.64 12.92
N GLU A 208 45.26 -11.89 13.65
CA GLU A 208 45.28 -12.91 14.70
C GLU A 208 45.08 -14.31 14.10
N LEU A 209 46.13 -15.14 14.17
CA LEU A 209 46.12 -16.51 13.68
C LEU A 209 45.44 -17.48 14.67
N GLN A 210 44.78 -18.52 14.14
CA GLN A 210 44.17 -19.60 14.95
C GLN A 210 45.10 -20.81 15.09
N VAL A 211 45.99 -21.03 14.12
CA VAL A 211 46.89 -22.19 14.09
C VAL A 211 47.81 -22.22 15.33
N GLY A 212 47.94 -23.39 15.94
CA GLY A 212 48.82 -23.62 17.10
C GLY A 212 48.31 -23.09 18.45
N LYS A 213 47.18 -22.37 18.49
CA LYS A 213 46.60 -21.86 19.73
C LYS A 213 45.84 -22.93 20.50
N SER A 214 45.88 -22.87 21.83
CA SER A 214 45.05 -23.68 22.74
C SER A 214 43.57 -23.29 22.66
N VAL A 215 42.69 -24.12 23.24
CA VAL A 215 41.25 -23.81 23.30
C VAL A 215 41.00 -22.49 24.05
N ALA A 216 41.68 -22.27 25.18
CA ALA A 216 41.55 -21.04 25.97
C ALA A 216 41.99 -19.79 25.17
N GLU A 217 43.10 -19.86 24.44
CA GLU A 217 43.55 -18.75 23.59
C GLU A 217 42.57 -18.46 22.46
N LEU A 218 41.93 -19.48 21.87
CA LEU A 218 40.90 -19.29 20.85
C LEU A 218 39.62 -18.68 21.41
N LEU A 219 39.18 -19.08 22.60
CA LEU A 219 38.06 -18.44 23.30
C LEU A 219 38.36 -16.97 23.57
N GLY A 220 39.62 -16.63 23.89
CA GLY A 220 40.09 -15.25 23.98
C GLY A 220 39.82 -14.42 22.71
N GLN A 221 39.94 -15.02 21.52
CA GLN A 221 39.69 -14.33 20.24
C GLN A 221 38.22 -13.97 20.01
N LEU A 222 37.29 -14.63 20.70
CA LEU A 222 35.87 -14.31 20.60
C LEU A 222 35.53 -12.94 21.21
N ARG A 223 36.48 -12.32 21.93
CA ARG A 223 36.41 -10.92 22.40
C ARG A 223 36.84 -9.91 21.34
N SER A 224 37.36 -10.36 20.20
CA SER A 224 37.84 -9.48 19.14
C SER A 224 36.70 -8.65 18.56
N TYR A 225 36.95 -7.36 18.34
CA TYR A 225 35.99 -6.48 17.71
C TYR A 225 35.65 -6.93 16.27
N GLU A 226 36.69 -7.33 15.53
CA GLU A 226 36.60 -7.81 14.15
C GLU A 226 35.82 -9.14 14.08
N THR A 227 34.61 -9.10 13.52
CA THR A 227 33.71 -10.26 13.41
C THR A 227 34.34 -11.44 12.67
N ARG A 228 35.23 -11.16 11.70
CA ARG A 228 35.95 -12.17 10.93
C ARG A 228 36.96 -12.97 11.76
N THR A 229 37.60 -12.34 12.76
CA THR A 229 38.47 -13.05 13.72
C THR A 229 37.63 -14.01 14.56
N ARG A 230 36.51 -13.54 15.11
CA ARG A 230 35.58 -14.36 15.89
C ARG A 230 35.03 -15.53 15.07
N TYR A 231 34.63 -15.30 13.82
CA TYR A 231 34.19 -16.35 12.89
C TYR A 231 35.24 -17.45 12.68
N ARG A 232 36.51 -17.08 12.48
CA ARG A 232 37.61 -18.05 12.29
C ARG A 232 37.88 -18.84 13.56
N ALA A 233 37.87 -18.17 14.72
CA ALA A 233 38.01 -18.82 16.02
C ALA A 233 36.88 -19.84 16.27
N ARG A 234 35.61 -19.47 16.00
CA ARG A 234 34.47 -20.41 16.08
C ARG A 234 34.65 -21.61 15.17
N ARG A 235 35.09 -21.40 13.92
CA ARG A 235 35.31 -22.48 12.96
C ARG A 235 36.40 -23.45 13.43
N GLU A 236 37.48 -22.93 13.98
CA GLU A 236 38.57 -23.73 14.53
C GLU A 236 38.12 -24.51 15.77
N LEU A 237 37.45 -23.85 16.73
CA LEU A 237 36.92 -24.48 17.94
C LEU A 237 35.94 -25.62 17.60
N ARG A 238 35.07 -25.44 16.61
CA ARG A 238 34.11 -26.46 16.15
C ARG A 238 34.80 -27.75 15.65
N ALA A 239 36.04 -27.66 15.18
CA ALA A 239 36.79 -28.81 14.67
C ALA A 239 37.54 -29.59 15.77
N ARG A 240 37.56 -29.08 17.01
CA ARG A 240 38.27 -29.68 18.15
C ARG A 240 37.41 -30.69 18.89
N ASP A 241 38.02 -31.33 19.89
CA ASP A 241 37.29 -32.23 20.77
C ASP A 241 36.15 -31.47 21.47
N LYS A 242 34.95 -32.02 21.31
CA LYS A 242 33.72 -31.38 21.80
C LYS A 242 33.73 -31.22 23.32
N GLN A 243 34.20 -32.23 24.06
CA GLN A 243 34.16 -32.20 25.52
C GLN A 243 35.16 -31.18 26.07
N GLU A 244 36.36 -31.14 25.51
CA GLU A 244 37.38 -30.14 25.84
C GLU A 244 36.86 -28.71 25.61
N VAL A 245 36.25 -28.45 24.45
CA VAL A 245 35.74 -27.11 24.12
C VAL A 245 34.58 -26.71 25.02
N LEU A 246 33.61 -27.58 25.25
CA LEU A 246 32.44 -27.24 26.09
C LEU A 246 32.85 -26.98 27.55
N GLN A 247 33.78 -27.76 28.10
CA GLN A 247 34.32 -27.50 29.44
C GLN A 247 35.01 -26.14 29.49
N ALA A 248 35.87 -25.83 28.51
CA ALA A 248 36.57 -24.55 28.46
C ALA A 248 35.61 -23.36 28.26
N VAL A 249 34.50 -23.56 27.53
CA VAL A 249 33.45 -22.54 27.38
C VAL A 249 32.79 -22.24 28.74
N ASP A 250 32.44 -23.27 29.51
CA ASP A 250 31.83 -23.09 30.83
C ASP A 250 32.76 -22.35 31.79
N GLU A 251 34.06 -22.65 31.75
CA GLU A 251 35.09 -21.93 32.51
C GLU A 251 35.24 -20.47 32.03
N TRP A 252 35.23 -20.24 30.71
CA TRP A 252 35.43 -18.92 30.10
C TRP A 252 34.31 -17.93 30.44
N ILE A 253 33.07 -18.41 30.55
CA ILE A 253 31.90 -17.58 30.88
C ILE A 253 31.52 -17.63 32.36
N ALA A 254 32.30 -18.30 33.22
CA ALA A 254 31.97 -18.50 34.63
C ALA A 254 31.83 -17.17 35.41
N ASP A 255 32.51 -16.10 34.98
CA ASP A 255 32.41 -14.77 35.58
C ASP A 255 31.00 -14.20 35.37
N PRO A 256 30.24 -13.87 36.44
CA PRO A 256 28.94 -13.20 36.34
C PRO A 256 28.97 -11.90 35.52
N ALA A 257 30.11 -11.20 35.47
CA ALA A 257 30.30 -9.95 34.73
C ALA A 257 30.59 -10.14 33.23
N THR A 258 30.60 -11.37 32.73
CA THR A 258 30.74 -11.67 31.28
C THR A 258 29.64 -10.94 30.49
N ASP A 259 30.03 -10.16 29.48
CA ASP A 259 29.09 -9.36 28.69
C ASP A 259 28.19 -10.21 27.80
N ALA A 260 27.06 -9.62 27.40
CA ALA A 260 26.01 -10.30 26.65
C ALA A 260 26.50 -10.87 25.30
N ASN A 261 27.43 -10.19 24.62
CA ASN A 261 27.94 -10.67 23.33
C ASN A 261 28.84 -11.89 23.51
N GLN A 262 29.69 -11.91 24.55
CA GLN A 262 30.47 -13.10 24.91
C GLN A 262 29.58 -14.29 25.29
N LEU A 263 28.46 -14.05 25.99
CA LEU A 263 27.49 -15.11 26.27
C LEU A 263 26.86 -15.67 24.99
N CYS A 264 26.52 -14.82 24.02
CA CYS A 264 26.04 -15.27 22.70
C CYS A 264 27.12 -16.08 21.94
N GLU A 265 28.38 -15.66 21.99
CA GLU A 265 29.50 -16.40 21.38
C GLU A 265 29.64 -17.82 21.97
N ALA A 266 29.55 -17.95 23.28
CA ALA A 266 29.51 -19.24 23.95
C ALA A 266 28.30 -20.09 23.52
N MET A 267 27.12 -19.47 23.43
CA MET A 267 25.89 -20.14 23.01
C MET A 267 25.98 -20.64 21.55
N TRP A 268 26.53 -19.86 20.62
CA TRP A 268 26.69 -20.28 19.22
C TRP A 268 27.72 -21.41 19.07
N LEU A 269 28.75 -21.45 19.92
CA LEU A 269 29.63 -22.61 20.00
C LEU A 269 28.87 -23.85 20.46
N GLN A 270 28.07 -23.73 21.52
CA GLN A 270 27.22 -24.83 22.02
C GLN A 270 26.20 -25.31 20.96
N GLU A 271 25.60 -24.38 20.19
CA GLU A 271 24.73 -24.67 19.05
C GLU A 271 25.47 -25.49 17.98
N SER A 272 26.73 -25.12 17.67
CA SER A 272 27.55 -25.84 16.68
C SER A 272 27.82 -27.31 17.06
N PHE A 273 27.78 -27.63 18.37
CA PHE A 273 27.90 -28.97 18.95
C PHE A 273 26.56 -29.64 19.29
N ARG A 274 25.43 -28.99 18.97
CA ARG A 274 24.06 -29.45 19.27
C ARG A 274 23.81 -29.68 20.76
N GLN A 275 24.42 -28.87 21.62
CA GLN A 275 24.33 -28.95 23.09
C GLN A 275 24.19 -27.57 23.72
N VAL A 276 23.19 -26.82 23.26
CA VAL A 276 22.83 -25.52 23.86
C VAL A 276 22.41 -25.73 25.32
N SER A 277 23.09 -25.05 26.24
CA SER A 277 22.85 -25.15 27.69
C SER A 277 21.62 -24.35 28.09
N PRO A 278 20.60 -24.98 28.73
CA PRO A 278 19.46 -24.24 29.26
C PRO A 278 19.83 -23.19 30.30
N ALA A 279 20.87 -23.43 31.10
CA ALA A 279 21.37 -22.47 32.08
C ALA A 279 21.98 -21.23 31.41
N LEU A 280 22.70 -21.41 30.29
CA LEU A 280 23.25 -20.29 29.53
C LEU A 280 22.13 -19.49 28.84
N VAL A 281 21.16 -20.16 28.23
CA VAL A 281 19.99 -19.50 27.62
C VAL A 281 19.23 -18.69 28.68
N ALA A 282 18.94 -19.26 29.85
CA ALA A 282 18.27 -18.55 30.94
C ALA A 282 19.07 -17.32 31.40
N ARG A 283 20.40 -17.43 31.48
CA ARG A 283 21.28 -16.31 31.80
C ARG A 283 21.23 -15.21 30.74
N ILE A 284 21.23 -15.56 29.45
CA ILE A 284 21.12 -14.60 28.35
C ILE A 284 19.75 -13.90 28.37
N MET A 285 18.67 -14.67 28.60
CA MET A 285 17.31 -14.13 28.69
C MET A 285 17.11 -13.18 29.88
N ALA A 286 17.94 -13.28 30.91
CA ALA A 286 17.96 -12.34 32.04
C ALA A 286 18.79 -11.07 31.81
N ASN A 287 19.45 -10.94 30.65
CA ASN A 287 20.27 -9.77 30.32
C ASN A 287 19.40 -8.61 29.79
N ASP A 288 19.79 -7.37 30.10
CA ASP A 288 19.08 -6.16 29.64
C ASP A 288 19.19 -5.95 28.12
N ASP A 289 20.26 -6.45 27.47
CA ASP A 289 20.45 -6.31 26.03
C ASP A 289 19.52 -7.23 25.25
N PHE A 290 18.51 -6.64 24.61
CA PHE A 290 17.52 -7.37 23.83
C PHE A 290 18.12 -8.08 22.61
N HIS A 291 19.29 -7.65 22.10
CA HIS A 291 19.95 -8.35 21.00
C HIS A 291 20.36 -9.75 21.42
N ALA A 292 20.88 -9.88 22.64
CA ALA A 292 21.31 -11.16 23.19
C ALA A 292 20.09 -12.06 23.45
N ARG A 293 19.00 -11.51 24.01
CA ARG A 293 17.74 -12.25 24.20
C ARG A 293 17.16 -12.74 22.87
N ALA A 294 17.11 -11.89 21.85
CA ALA A 294 16.66 -12.26 20.51
C ALA A 294 17.56 -13.36 19.89
N ALA A 295 18.88 -13.25 20.02
CA ALA A 295 19.82 -14.29 19.56
C ALA A 295 19.58 -15.63 20.27
N ALA A 296 19.28 -15.62 21.58
CA ALA A 296 18.97 -16.84 22.33
C ALA A 296 17.70 -17.54 21.82
N VAL A 297 16.63 -16.78 21.62
CA VAL A 297 15.38 -17.31 21.06
C VAL A 297 15.58 -17.83 19.63
N HIS A 298 16.41 -17.16 18.83
CA HIS A 298 16.78 -17.60 17.49
C HIS A 298 17.52 -18.94 17.51
N THR A 299 18.56 -19.08 18.34
CA THR A 299 19.35 -20.31 18.49
C THR A 299 18.48 -21.46 19.00
N VAL A 300 17.62 -21.23 20.00
CA VAL A 300 16.71 -22.28 20.48
C VAL A 300 15.70 -22.69 19.40
N SER A 301 15.27 -21.77 18.53
CA SER A 301 14.44 -22.14 17.36
C SER A 301 15.16 -23.08 16.40
N ASN A 302 16.47 -22.91 16.20
CA ASN A 302 17.28 -23.81 15.36
C ASN A 302 17.51 -25.19 16.00
N GLU A 303 17.58 -25.23 17.33
CA GLU A 303 17.82 -26.46 18.11
C GLU A 303 16.57 -27.04 18.78
N MET A 304 15.36 -26.57 18.45
CA MET A 304 14.14 -26.91 19.20
C MET A 304 13.91 -28.43 19.36
N GLN A 305 14.34 -29.25 18.38
CA GLN A 305 14.20 -30.71 18.42
C GLN A 305 15.08 -31.36 19.51
N ARG A 306 16.07 -30.63 20.02
CA ARG A 306 17.06 -31.06 21.03
C ARG A 306 17.02 -30.21 22.29
N TYR A 307 16.12 -29.22 22.36
CA TYR A 307 15.97 -28.31 23.48
C TYR A 307 14.53 -28.47 24.04
N PRO A 308 14.32 -29.36 25.03
CA PRO A 308 12.98 -29.71 25.52
C PRO A 308 12.13 -28.53 25.99
N GLU A 309 12.76 -27.50 26.56
CA GLU A 309 12.11 -26.31 27.10
C GLU A 309 11.83 -25.23 26.04
N ALA A 310 11.96 -25.54 24.74
CA ALA A 310 11.87 -24.54 23.67
C ALA A 310 10.50 -23.83 23.65
N LEU A 311 9.41 -24.58 23.84
CA LEU A 311 8.07 -24.00 23.86
C LEU A 311 7.87 -23.06 25.06
N GLU A 312 8.38 -23.41 26.24
CA GLU A 312 8.31 -22.56 27.43
C GLU A 312 9.15 -21.29 27.28
N LEU A 313 10.30 -21.38 26.61
CA LEU A 313 11.06 -20.20 26.22
C LEU A 313 10.25 -19.29 25.29
N PHE A 314 9.59 -19.84 24.26
CA PHE A 314 8.76 -19.05 23.35
C PHE A 314 7.58 -18.39 24.07
N LYS A 315 6.93 -19.08 25.01
CA LYS A 315 5.87 -18.52 25.86
C LYS A 315 6.35 -17.34 26.70
N THR A 316 7.60 -17.38 27.16
CA THR A 316 8.21 -16.26 27.90
C THR A 316 8.57 -15.12 26.94
N ALA A 317 9.23 -15.43 25.84
CA ALA A 317 9.74 -14.46 24.87
C ALA A 317 8.63 -13.72 24.10
N ILE A 318 7.43 -14.31 23.94
CA ILE A 318 6.29 -13.65 23.28
C ILE A 318 5.82 -12.39 24.02
N ALA A 319 6.09 -12.33 25.34
CA ALA A 319 5.75 -11.21 26.22
C ALA A 319 6.97 -10.33 26.58
N ASP A 320 8.12 -10.53 25.91
CA ASP A 320 9.31 -9.71 26.15
C ASP A 320 9.00 -8.22 25.90
N GLN A 321 9.61 -7.34 26.71
CA GLN A 321 9.43 -5.91 26.57
C GLN A 321 9.86 -5.41 25.19
N HIS A 322 10.94 -5.97 24.63
CA HIS A 322 11.46 -5.56 23.35
C HIS A 322 10.82 -6.34 22.19
N PRO A 323 10.28 -5.65 21.16
CA PRO A 323 9.59 -6.28 20.04
C PRO A 323 10.44 -7.28 19.24
N ARG A 324 11.77 -7.09 19.15
CA ARG A 324 12.67 -8.03 18.44
C ARG A 324 12.69 -9.44 19.05
N THR A 325 12.69 -9.54 20.38
CA THR A 325 12.64 -10.83 21.07
C THR A 325 11.29 -11.51 20.85
N ARG A 326 10.19 -10.71 20.87
CA ARG A 326 8.85 -11.20 20.52
C ARG A 326 8.80 -11.75 19.10
N LEU A 327 9.41 -11.05 18.14
CA LEU A 327 9.47 -11.49 16.74
C LEU A 327 10.18 -12.84 16.59
N GLU A 328 11.33 -13.03 17.25
CA GLU A 328 12.03 -14.32 17.21
C GLU A 328 11.20 -15.43 17.84
N ALA A 329 10.39 -15.14 18.87
CA ALA A 329 9.44 -16.10 19.44
C ALA A 329 8.32 -16.46 18.45
N VAL A 330 7.69 -15.47 17.81
CA VAL A 330 6.68 -15.67 16.75
C VAL A 330 7.26 -16.51 15.61
N ARG A 331 8.49 -16.21 15.18
CA ARG A 331 9.21 -16.98 14.17
C ARG A 331 9.44 -18.43 14.64
N GLY A 332 9.93 -18.63 15.86
CA GLY A 332 10.20 -19.95 16.44
C GLY A 332 8.95 -20.83 16.51
N LEU A 333 7.82 -20.26 16.91
CA LEU A 333 6.52 -20.94 17.01
C LEU A 333 6.05 -21.54 15.69
N SER A 334 6.45 -20.97 14.53
CA SER A 334 6.14 -21.55 13.22
C SER A 334 6.68 -22.97 13.05
N PHE A 335 7.79 -23.32 13.73
CA PHE A 335 8.40 -24.65 13.63
C PHE A 335 7.77 -25.68 14.57
N VAL A 336 7.06 -25.26 15.62
CA VAL A 336 6.48 -26.18 16.62
C VAL A 336 5.39 -27.06 16.04
N GLN A 337 4.64 -26.55 15.04
CA GLN A 337 3.64 -27.32 14.28
C GLN A 337 2.56 -27.95 15.17
N THR A 338 1.98 -27.14 16.07
CA THR A 338 0.81 -27.49 16.90
C THR A 338 -0.23 -26.38 16.90
N VAL A 339 -1.48 -26.69 17.30
CA VAL A 339 -2.53 -25.67 17.52
C VAL A 339 -2.15 -24.75 18.67
N GLU A 340 -1.59 -25.30 19.76
CA GLU A 340 -1.09 -24.51 20.90
C GLU A 340 -0.08 -23.45 20.45
N ALA A 341 0.82 -23.76 19.51
CA ALA A 341 1.80 -22.80 19.00
C ALA A 341 1.15 -21.61 18.26
N LEU A 342 0.04 -21.85 17.55
CA LEU A 342 -0.73 -20.79 16.90
C LEU A 342 -1.37 -19.88 17.95
N GLU A 343 -1.96 -20.47 18.98
CA GLU A 343 -2.60 -19.73 20.08
C GLU A 343 -1.59 -18.91 20.87
N ILE A 344 -0.39 -19.46 21.14
CA ILE A 344 0.71 -18.72 21.76
C ILE A 344 1.18 -17.59 20.84
N ALA A 345 1.31 -17.82 19.53
CA ALA A 345 1.75 -16.78 18.59
C ALA A 345 0.80 -15.57 18.58
N LEU A 346 -0.51 -15.82 18.68
CA LEU A 346 -1.52 -14.76 18.77
C LEU A 346 -1.47 -13.94 20.06
N LYS A 347 -0.87 -14.44 21.15
CA LYS A 347 -0.66 -13.66 22.38
C LYS A 347 0.24 -12.44 22.18
N VAL A 348 1.02 -12.40 21.10
CA VAL A 348 1.80 -11.20 20.76
C VAL A 348 0.93 -9.95 20.57
N LEU A 349 -0.36 -10.13 20.25
CA LEU A 349 -1.34 -9.04 20.10
C LEU A 349 -1.66 -8.31 21.42
N GLU A 350 -1.34 -8.92 22.56
CA GLU A 350 -1.46 -8.31 23.88
C GLU A 350 -0.35 -7.28 24.14
N MET A 351 0.66 -7.23 23.26
CA MET A 351 1.79 -6.31 23.30
C MET A 351 1.72 -5.32 22.13
N PRO A 352 2.46 -4.19 22.19
CA PRO A 352 2.55 -3.28 21.05
C PRO A 352 3.04 -3.99 19.78
N MET A 353 2.27 -3.85 18.71
CA MET A 353 2.56 -4.44 17.39
C MET A 353 3.32 -3.45 16.51
N ASP A 354 4.18 -4.00 15.65
CA ASP A 354 4.84 -3.26 14.56
C ASP A 354 4.76 -4.06 13.25
N TYR A 355 5.20 -3.43 12.15
CA TYR A 355 5.17 -4.02 10.82
C TYR A 355 5.86 -5.39 10.75
N TRP A 356 7.00 -5.55 11.42
CA TRP A 356 7.81 -6.75 11.35
C TRP A 356 7.19 -7.90 12.16
N ILE A 357 6.60 -7.60 13.31
CA ILE A 357 5.83 -8.58 14.09
C ILE A 357 4.57 -9.00 13.30
N GLU A 358 3.81 -8.05 12.73
CA GLU A 358 2.62 -8.35 11.93
C GLU A 358 2.98 -9.28 10.75
N TYR A 359 4.04 -8.93 9.99
CA TYR A 359 4.52 -9.75 8.89
C TYR A 359 4.97 -11.15 9.32
N THR A 360 5.70 -11.25 10.44
CA THR A 360 6.19 -12.54 10.95
C THR A 360 5.04 -13.39 11.50
N LEU A 361 4.05 -12.77 12.16
CA LEU A 361 2.86 -13.43 12.67
C LEU A 361 2.00 -13.97 11.52
N GLU A 362 1.72 -13.19 10.49
CA GLU A 362 1.01 -13.67 9.30
C GLU A 362 1.70 -14.88 8.68
N HIS A 363 3.02 -14.87 8.59
CA HIS A 363 3.79 -16.01 8.09
C HIS A 363 3.66 -17.24 9.02
N THR A 364 3.77 -17.06 10.34
CA THR A 364 3.59 -18.13 11.31
C THR A 364 2.18 -18.72 11.25
N LEU A 365 1.15 -17.89 11.06
CA LEU A 365 -0.22 -18.36 10.85
C LEU A 365 -0.38 -19.16 9.55
N HIS A 366 0.30 -18.78 8.46
CA HIS A 366 0.32 -19.60 7.24
C HIS A 366 0.97 -20.96 7.46
N ALA A 367 2.08 -21.00 8.20
CA ALA A 367 2.80 -22.23 8.52
C ALA A 367 1.96 -23.20 9.38
N LEU A 368 1.09 -22.66 10.23
CA LEU A 368 0.25 -23.45 11.14
C LEU A 368 -1.19 -23.65 10.62
N LYS A 369 -1.54 -23.05 9.47
CA LYS A 369 -2.89 -23.09 8.88
C LYS A 369 -3.46 -24.51 8.73
N PRO A 370 -2.73 -25.52 8.22
CA PRO A 370 -3.30 -26.86 8.06
C PRO A 370 -3.79 -27.47 9.37
N LEU A 371 -3.11 -27.16 10.48
CA LEU A 371 -3.48 -27.62 11.82
C LEU A 371 -4.66 -26.83 12.37
N ALA A 372 -4.68 -25.52 12.12
CA ALA A 372 -5.77 -24.64 12.49
C ALA A 372 -7.09 -25.03 11.80
N ASP A 373 -7.06 -25.30 10.50
CA ASP A 373 -8.23 -25.73 9.72
C ASP A 373 -8.83 -27.03 10.29
N ALA A 374 -7.96 -27.98 10.68
CA ALA A 374 -8.39 -29.22 11.30
C ALA A 374 -9.06 -28.99 12.67
N ALA A 375 -8.47 -28.16 13.53
CA ALA A 375 -9.04 -27.81 14.85
C ALA A 375 -10.34 -27.00 14.73
N GLU A 376 -10.44 -26.11 13.75
CA GLU A 376 -11.65 -25.34 13.47
C GLU A 376 -12.81 -26.26 13.07
N SER A 377 -12.56 -27.27 12.22
CA SER A 377 -13.57 -28.27 11.84
C SER A 377 -14.10 -29.09 13.02
N GLN A 378 -13.34 -29.15 14.12
CA GLN A 378 -13.70 -29.83 15.36
C GLN A 378 -14.31 -28.87 16.40
N GLY A 379 -14.35 -27.56 16.12
CA GLY A 379 -14.87 -26.55 17.03
C GLY A 379 -13.99 -26.28 18.26
N THR A 380 -12.71 -26.64 18.22
CA THR A 380 -11.78 -26.52 19.36
C THR A 380 -10.79 -25.35 19.23
N LEU A 381 -10.66 -24.78 18.03
CA LEU A 381 -9.71 -23.70 17.76
C LEU A 381 -10.12 -22.40 18.49
N LEU A 382 -9.18 -21.78 19.22
CA LEU A 382 -9.33 -20.45 19.83
C LEU A 382 -10.50 -20.35 20.84
N ALA A 383 -10.91 -21.47 21.44
CA ALA A 383 -12.01 -21.47 22.41
C ALA A 383 -11.77 -20.51 23.59
N ASP A 384 -10.54 -20.50 24.10
CA ASP A 384 -10.11 -19.70 25.27
C ASP A 384 -9.30 -18.44 24.87
N ALA A 385 -9.22 -18.11 23.58
CA ALA A 385 -8.48 -16.95 23.11
C ALA A 385 -9.22 -15.63 23.38
N SER A 386 -8.47 -14.53 23.46
CA SER A 386 -9.05 -13.19 23.57
C SER A 386 -9.87 -12.82 22.33
N GLU A 387 -10.85 -11.93 22.47
CA GLU A 387 -11.63 -11.44 21.33
C GLU A 387 -10.74 -10.75 20.29
N GLN A 388 -9.68 -10.06 20.72
CA GLN A 388 -8.68 -9.48 19.84
C GLN A 388 -7.96 -10.54 18.99
N ALA A 389 -7.59 -11.68 19.59
CA ALA A 389 -6.95 -12.78 18.86
C ALA A 389 -7.91 -13.45 17.86
N LYS A 390 -9.18 -13.66 18.26
CA LYS A 390 -10.22 -14.19 17.37
C LYS A 390 -10.47 -13.25 16.18
N ASP A 391 -10.65 -11.97 16.45
CA ASP A 391 -10.88 -10.94 15.43
C ASP A 391 -9.68 -10.80 14.48
N TYR A 392 -8.45 -10.82 15.00
CA TYR A 392 -7.25 -10.83 14.16
C TYR A 392 -7.17 -12.07 13.27
N TYR A 393 -7.41 -13.27 13.83
CA TYR A 393 -7.37 -14.51 13.07
C TYR A 393 -8.45 -14.55 11.96
N GLN A 394 -9.66 -14.06 12.24
CA GLN A 394 -10.70 -13.92 11.22
C GLN A 394 -10.30 -12.90 10.14
N THR A 395 -9.75 -11.75 10.53
CA THR A 395 -9.24 -10.73 9.60
C THR A 395 -8.14 -11.32 8.70
N TYR A 396 -7.21 -12.08 9.27
CA TYR A 396 -6.16 -12.81 8.55
C TYR A 396 -6.75 -13.80 7.54
N LYS A 397 -7.75 -14.61 7.93
CA LYS A 397 -8.40 -15.57 7.02
C LYS A 397 -9.03 -14.86 5.81
N LEU A 398 -9.80 -13.80 6.06
CA LEU A 398 -10.45 -13.01 5.02
C LEU A 398 -9.42 -12.33 4.11
N SER A 399 -8.33 -11.82 4.68
CA SER A 399 -7.27 -11.11 3.94
C SER A 399 -6.49 -12.00 2.95
N ASN A 400 -6.57 -13.32 3.11
CA ASN A 400 -5.97 -14.29 2.19
C ASN A 400 -6.97 -14.86 1.18
N GLY A 401 -8.24 -14.44 1.23
CA GLY A 401 -9.28 -14.82 0.27
C GLY A 401 -9.45 -13.82 -0.89
N PRO A 402 -10.44 -14.05 -1.79
CA PRO A 402 -10.83 -13.11 -2.82
C PRO A 402 -11.17 -11.73 -2.23
N GLY A 403 -10.62 -10.66 -2.81
CA GLY A 403 -10.79 -9.30 -2.28
C GLY A 403 -10.02 -9.02 -0.99
N GLY A 404 -9.11 -9.90 -0.56
CA GLY A 404 -8.40 -9.78 0.72
C GLY A 404 -7.68 -8.45 0.95
N LYS A 405 -7.22 -7.78 -0.12
CA LYS A 405 -6.63 -6.42 -0.05
C LYS A 405 -7.60 -5.36 0.50
N ALA A 406 -8.90 -5.56 0.35
CA ALA A 406 -9.94 -4.64 0.82
C ALA A 406 -10.37 -4.92 2.27
N VAL A 407 -10.03 -6.06 2.86
CA VAL A 407 -10.52 -6.46 4.21
C VAL A 407 -10.15 -5.46 5.29
N LYS A 408 -8.84 -5.20 5.47
CA LYS A 408 -8.35 -4.27 6.50
C LYS A 408 -8.79 -2.83 6.21
N PRO A 409 -8.66 -2.30 4.97
CA PRO A 409 -9.15 -0.95 4.67
C PRO A 409 -10.68 -0.77 4.83
N LEU A 410 -11.50 -1.78 4.51
CA LEU A 410 -12.94 -1.72 4.78
C LEU A 410 -13.23 -1.64 6.28
N LYS A 411 -12.59 -2.51 7.06
CA LYS A 411 -12.71 -2.51 8.52
C LYS A 411 -12.29 -1.17 9.12
N ASP A 412 -11.14 -0.64 8.73
CA ASP A 412 -10.62 0.64 9.22
C ASP A 412 -11.52 1.82 8.80
N ALA A 413 -12.05 1.82 7.57
CA ALA A 413 -12.96 2.88 7.13
C ALA A 413 -14.28 2.90 7.93
N GLU A 414 -14.79 1.74 8.33
CA GLU A 414 -16.05 1.59 9.09
C GLU A 414 -15.88 1.59 10.61
N ASP A 415 -14.65 1.72 11.14
CA ASP A 415 -14.38 1.72 12.58
C ASP A 415 -14.53 3.13 13.17
N PRO A 416 -15.58 3.41 13.96
CA PRO A 416 -15.80 4.73 14.55
C PRO A 416 -14.81 5.07 15.68
N SER A 417 -14.02 4.11 16.16
CA SER A 417 -12.98 4.35 17.17
C SER A 417 -11.71 4.97 16.58
N LEU A 418 -11.51 4.86 15.27
CA LEU A 418 -10.40 5.47 14.55
C LEU A 418 -10.70 6.94 14.23
N SER A 419 -9.66 7.79 14.24
CA SER A 419 -9.78 9.19 13.80
C SER A 419 -10.21 9.28 12.33
N ASP A 420 -10.98 10.30 11.97
CA ASP A 420 -11.43 10.53 10.59
C ASP A 420 -10.28 10.51 9.55
N GLY A 421 -9.10 11.03 9.90
CA GLY A 421 -7.92 10.99 9.02
C GLY A 421 -7.44 9.56 8.71
N ARG A 422 -7.50 8.64 9.67
CA ARG A 422 -7.15 7.22 9.49
C ARG A 422 -8.19 6.50 8.65
N ARG A 423 -9.47 6.79 8.90
CA ARG A 423 -10.58 6.21 8.16
C ARG A 423 -10.59 6.71 6.69
N GLU A 424 -10.24 7.97 6.45
CA GLU A 424 -10.05 8.53 5.10
C GLU A 424 -8.85 7.91 4.37
N GLU A 425 -7.75 7.64 5.07
CA GLU A 425 -6.61 6.93 4.48
C GLU A 425 -6.98 5.50 4.06
N ALA A 426 -7.84 4.83 4.83
CA ALA A 426 -8.39 3.53 4.45
C ALA A 426 -9.26 3.64 3.18
N ILE A 427 -10.08 4.69 3.04
CA ILE A 427 -10.83 4.98 1.81
C ILE A 427 -9.90 5.23 0.62
N ARG A 428 -8.81 5.99 0.79
CA ARG A 428 -7.79 6.18 -0.26
C ARG A 428 -7.16 4.85 -0.66
N THR A 429 -6.84 4.02 0.31
CA THR A 429 -6.29 2.68 0.08
C THR A 429 -7.26 1.84 -0.75
N LEU A 430 -8.55 1.83 -0.40
CA LEU A 430 -9.60 1.14 -1.16
C LEU A 430 -9.68 1.64 -2.61
N ALA A 431 -9.66 2.95 -2.82
CA ALA A 431 -9.72 3.55 -4.16
C ALA A 431 -8.52 3.17 -5.04
N GLY A 432 -7.37 2.86 -4.44
CA GLY A 432 -6.18 2.38 -5.14
C GLY A 432 -6.23 0.90 -5.55
N ILE A 433 -7.18 0.11 -5.02
CA ILE A 433 -7.28 -1.32 -5.33
C ILE A 433 -7.89 -1.51 -6.72
N GLN A 434 -7.14 -2.20 -7.58
CA GLN A 434 -7.59 -2.60 -8.91
C GLN A 434 -8.15 -4.04 -8.90
N GLY A 435 -9.03 -4.35 -9.85
CA GLY A 435 -9.47 -5.73 -10.13
C GLY A 435 -10.93 -6.07 -9.84
N GLY A 436 -11.79 -5.07 -9.56
CA GLY A 436 -13.24 -5.29 -9.48
C GLY A 436 -13.87 -5.59 -10.86
N HIS A 437 -14.90 -6.43 -10.88
CA HIS A 437 -15.63 -6.86 -12.07
C HIS A 437 -17.03 -6.23 -12.11
N ALA A 438 -17.23 -5.23 -12.98
CA ALA A 438 -18.50 -4.51 -13.10
C ALA A 438 -19.73 -5.41 -13.35
N LYS A 439 -19.58 -6.51 -14.11
CA LYS A 439 -20.67 -7.46 -14.34
C LYS A 439 -21.13 -8.17 -13.05
N ASN A 440 -20.19 -8.49 -12.16
CA ASN A 440 -20.53 -9.02 -10.85
C ASN A 440 -21.09 -7.90 -9.96
N GLY A 441 -20.56 -6.68 -10.11
CA GLY A 441 -21.02 -5.50 -9.39
C GLY A 441 -22.47 -5.15 -9.65
N GLU A 442 -22.99 -5.38 -10.86
CA GLU A 442 -24.41 -5.24 -11.19
C GLU A 442 -25.29 -6.17 -10.35
N LEU A 443 -24.83 -7.41 -10.10
CA LEU A 443 -25.53 -8.36 -9.23
C LEU A 443 -25.52 -7.90 -7.76
N VAL A 444 -24.40 -7.36 -7.30
CA VAL A 444 -24.28 -6.78 -5.96
C VAL A 444 -25.20 -5.56 -5.82
N PHE A 445 -25.19 -4.66 -6.81
CA PHE A 445 -26.09 -3.51 -6.88
C PHE A 445 -27.56 -3.95 -6.81
N THR A 446 -27.94 -4.98 -7.56
CA THR A 446 -29.31 -5.54 -7.54
C THR A 446 -29.71 -6.07 -6.16
N ARG A 447 -28.76 -6.64 -5.40
CA ARG A 447 -29.05 -7.20 -4.08
C ARG A 447 -29.11 -6.13 -2.99
N VAL A 448 -28.27 -5.09 -3.10
CA VAL A 448 -27.97 -4.19 -1.97
C VAL A 448 -28.43 -2.75 -2.21
N CYS A 449 -28.34 -2.26 -3.43
CA CYS A 449 -28.57 -0.85 -3.75
C CYS A 449 -29.89 -0.61 -4.50
N SER A 450 -30.37 -1.57 -5.29
CA SER A 450 -31.51 -1.38 -6.19
C SER A 450 -32.86 -1.25 -5.49
N GLY A 451 -32.92 -1.58 -4.20
CA GLY A 451 -34.09 -1.31 -3.36
C GLY A 451 -34.39 0.19 -3.26
N CYS A 452 -33.34 1.01 -3.29
CA CYS A 452 -33.44 2.46 -3.20
C CYS A 452 -33.03 3.16 -4.51
N HIS A 453 -31.98 2.72 -5.18
CA HIS A 453 -31.39 3.41 -6.32
C HIS A 453 -31.78 2.77 -7.65
N ARG A 454 -31.79 3.57 -8.73
CA ARG A 454 -31.98 3.07 -10.10
C ARG A 454 -30.75 3.31 -10.98
N VAL A 455 -30.48 2.35 -11.86
CA VAL A 455 -29.57 2.45 -13.01
C VAL A 455 -30.27 1.82 -14.22
N GLY A 456 -30.54 2.61 -15.26
CA GLY A 456 -31.37 2.22 -16.38
C GLY A 456 -32.77 1.79 -15.91
N GLU A 457 -33.18 0.58 -16.27
CA GLU A 457 -34.43 -0.05 -15.83
C GLU A 457 -34.29 -0.83 -14.52
N LEU A 458 -33.08 -0.95 -13.97
CA LEU A 458 -32.77 -1.76 -12.80
C LEU A 458 -32.86 -0.94 -11.51
N GLY A 459 -33.82 -1.27 -10.66
CA GLY A 459 -34.00 -0.69 -9.33
C GLY A 459 -35.21 0.24 -9.24
N LYS A 460 -35.19 1.13 -8.24
CA LYS A 460 -36.32 2.03 -7.92
C LYS A 460 -35.88 3.50 -7.89
N ASP A 461 -36.82 4.39 -8.17
CA ASP A 461 -36.64 5.84 -8.04
C ASP A 461 -36.93 6.32 -6.61
N PHE A 462 -36.35 5.65 -5.61
CA PHE A 462 -36.54 6.04 -4.22
C PHE A 462 -35.43 6.98 -3.76
N GLY A 463 -34.17 6.64 -4.01
CA GLY A 463 -32.99 7.50 -3.82
C GLY A 463 -32.51 8.14 -5.13
N PRO A 464 -31.40 8.89 -5.10
CA PRO A 464 -30.80 9.47 -6.29
C PRO A 464 -30.57 8.44 -7.39
N LYS A 465 -30.90 8.78 -8.64
CA LYS A 465 -30.53 7.96 -9.80
C LYS A 465 -29.02 7.85 -9.90
N LEU A 466 -28.51 6.68 -10.27
CA LEU A 466 -27.07 6.40 -10.34
C LEU A 466 -26.57 6.13 -11.75
N ASP A 467 -27.39 6.34 -12.78
CA ASP A 467 -27.06 6.17 -14.22
C ASP A 467 -25.77 6.89 -14.65
N ASP A 468 -25.45 7.99 -13.98
CA ASP A 468 -24.32 8.87 -14.26
C ASP A 468 -23.37 9.04 -13.04
N ILE A 469 -23.48 8.20 -12.00
CA ILE A 469 -22.69 8.39 -10.76
C ILE A 469 -21.18 8.36 -11.02
N GLY A 470 -20.71 7.51 -11.93
CA GLY A 470 -19.30 7.43 -12.34
C GLY A 470 -18.83 8.63 -13.17
N ALA A 471 -19.76 9.39 -13.75
CA ALA A 471 -19.45 10.69 -14.35
C ALA A 471 -19.46 11.82 -13.31
N ARG A 472 -20.35 11.76 -12.31
CA ARG A 472 -20.49 12.81 -11.29
C ARG A 472 -19.41 12.82 -10.21
N TYR A 473 -18.91 11.64 -9.83
CA TYR A 473 -18.02 11.45 -8.69
C TYR A 473 -16.76 10.66 -9.06
N ALA A 474 -15.62 11.02 -8.44
CA ALA A 474 -14.44 10.18 -8.51
C ALA A 474 -14.68 8.89 -7.71
N THR A 475 -13.99 7.80 -8.05
CA THR A 475 -14.13 6.49 -7.38
C THR A 475 -13.97 6.60 -5.86
N ILE A 476 -13.05 7.44 -5.38
CA ILE A 476 -12.85 7.68 -3.95
C ILE A 476 -14.10 8.29 -3.29
N ASP A 477 -14.82 9.18 -3.98
CA ASP A 477 -16.03 9.82 -3.46
C ASP A 477 -17.21 8.84 -3.50
N ILE A 478 -17.29 7.97 -4.51
CA ILE A 478 -18.25 6.87 -4.54
C ILE A 478 -18.05 5.94 -3.34
N ILE A 479 -16.79 5.55 -3.06
CA ILE A 479 -16.43 4.73 -1.89
C ILE A 479 -16.82 5.46 -0.60
N ARG A 480 -16.45 6.73 -0.45
CA ARG A 480 -16.76 7.52 0.76
C ARG A 480 -18.25 7.62 0.99
N ASN A 481 -19.04 7.98 -0.02
CA ASN A 481 -20.49 8.13 0.11
C ASN A 481 -21.18 6.79 0.39
N THR A 482 -20.60 5.69 -0.09
CA THR A 482 -21.10 4.33 0.18
C THR A 482 -20.83 3.89 1.62
N LEU A 483 -19.64 4.18 2.15
CA LEU A 483 -19.25 3.78 3.50
C LEU A 483 -19.81 4.74 4.56
N TRP A 484 -19.83 6.05 4.28
CA TRP A 484 -20.24 7.12 5.20
C TRP A 484 -21.37 7.95 4.60
N PRO A 485 -22.58 7.39 4.47
CA PRO A 485 -23.73 8.09 3.88
C PRO A 485 -24.13 9.37 4.63
N ASN A 486 -23.73 9.53 5.90
CA ASN A 486 -24.00 10.72 6.70
C ASN A 486 -23.00 11.87 6.47
N SER A 487 -21.89 11.63 5.76
CA SER A 487 -20.86 12.65 5.52
C SER A 487 -21.31 13.72 4.51
N SER A 488 -22.21 13.37 3.60
CA SER A 488 -22.81 14.26 2.61
C SER A 488 -24.18 13.73 2.22
N ILE A 489 -25.25 14.48 2.50
CA ILE A 489 -26.62 14.13 2.10
C ILE A 489 -26.94 14.85 0.79
N ALA A 490 -27.42 14.11 -0.20
CA ALA A 490 -27.88 14.65 -1.48
C ALA A 490 -29.05 15.62 -1.25
N LYS A 491 -29.03 16.78 -1.91
CA LYS A 491 -30.02 17.85 -1.70
C LYS A 491 -31.32 17.51 -2.44
N GLY A 492 -32.46 17.62 -1.78
CA GLY A 492 -33.73 16.99 -2.18
C GLY A 492 -33.93 15.59 -1.59
N TYR A 493 -32.92 15.02 -0.94
CA TYR A 493 -33.01 13.78 -0.16
C TYR A 493 -32.68 14.03 1.32
N GLU A 494 -32.80 15.28 1.79
CA GLU A 494 -32.66 15.61 3.21
C GLU A 494 -33.72 14.87 4.01
N THR A 495 -33.28 14.10 5.00
CA THR A 495 -34.17 13.39 5.88
C THR A 495 -34.85 14.39 6.81
N VAL A 496 -36.17 14.34 6.89
CA VAL A 496 -36.97 15.03 7.90
C VAL A 496 -37.61 14.02 8.83
N GLN A 497 -37.76 14.41 10.09
CA GLN A 497 -38.61 13.74 11.05
C GLN A 497 -39.89 14.53 11.22
N VAL A 498 -41.03 13.87 11.04
CA VAL A 498 -42.37 14.44 11.18
C VAL A 498 -43.07 13.72 12.33
N LEU A 499 -43.49 14.48 13.34
CA LEU A 499 -44.42 14.04 14.39
C LEU A 499 -45.81 14.54 14.00
N THR A 500 -46.76 13.64 13.91
CA THR A 500 -48.17 13.97 13.69
C THR A 500 -48.92 14.19 15.00
N ASP A 501 -50.05 14.89 14.92
CA ASP A 501 -50.93 15.21 16.07
C ASP A 501 -51.49 13.99 16.79
N ASP A 502 -51.66 12.87 16.07
CA ASP A 502 -52.03 11.56 16.62
C ASP A 502 -50.86 10.80 17.28
N GLY A 503 -49.66 11.41 17.29
CA GLY A 503 -48.46 10.89 17.93
C GLY A 503 -47.62 9.93 17.06
N ALA A 504 -47.96 9.74 15.78
CA ALA A 504 -47.12 8.95 14.88
C ALA A 504 -45.84 9.72 14.47
N VAL A 505 -44.72 8.99 14.37
CA VAL A 505 -43.43 9.55 13.96
C VAL A 505 -43.02 8.93 12.64
N TYR A 506 -42.82 9.79 11.64
CA TYR A 506 -42.31 9.45 10.33
C TYR A 506 -40.90 10.01 10.18
N THR A 507 -39.98 9.24 9.62
CA THR A 507 -38.62 9.70 9.28
C THR A 507 -38.32 9.28 7.86
N GLY A 508 -38.10 10.26 6.99
CA GLY A 508 -37.93 10.06 5.55
C GLY A 508 -37.60 11.37 4.85
N PHE A 509 -37.31 11.31 3.56
CA PHE A 509 -37.01 12.51 2.75
C PHE A 509 -38.24 12.95 1.97
N ILE A 510 -38.26 14.20 1.52
CA ILE A 510 -39.43 14.81 0.90
C ILE A 510 -39.45 14.45 -0.59
N LEU A 511 -40.45 13.66 -1.00
CA LEU A 511 -40.67 13.30 -2.40
C LEU A 511 -41.47 14.38 -3.14
N ALA A 512 -42.48 14.93 -2.47
CA ALA A 512 -43.32 16.01 -2.98
C ALA A 512 -43.90 16.80 -1.82
N GLU A 513 -44.09 18.10 -2.02
CA GLU A 513 -44.75 18.97 -1.06
C GLU A 513 -45.72 19.89 -1.82
N THR A 514 -47.01 19.83 -1.45
CA THR A 514 -48.05 20.73 -1.96
C THR A 514 -48.48 21.69 -0.84
N ASP A 515 -49.45 22.57 -1.11
CA ASP A 515 -50.01 23.43 -0.06
C ASP A 515 -50.74 22.62 1.03
N GLU A 516 -51.21 21.41 0.71
CA GLU A 516 -52.08 20.59 1.56
C GLU A 516 -51.38 19.35 2.13
N THR A 517 -50.42 18.79 1.42
CA THR A 517 -49.81 17.49 1.75
C THR A 517 -48.28 17.51 1.69
N LEU A 518 -47.68 16.68 2.53
CA LEU A 518 -46.26 16.33 2.51
C LEU A 518 -46.14 14.84 2.20
N THR A 519 -45.51 14.49 1.08
CA THR A 519 -45.21 13.09 0.73
C THR A 519 -43.78 12.76 1.11
N LEU A 520 -43.62 11.82 2.05
CA LEU A 520 -42.32 11.33 2.51
C LEU A 520 -41.97 9.99 1.87
N GLY A 521 -40.73 9.86 1.41
CA GLY A 521 -40.10 8.57 1.15
C GLY A 521 -39.53 8.01 2.45
N VAL A 522 -40.19 6.99 3.02
CA VAL A 522 -39.77 6.33 4.26
C VAL A 522 -38.99 5.07 3.93
N ALA A 523 -37.70 5.06 4.28
CA ALA A 523 -36.86 3.89 4.11
C ALA A 523 -37.26 2.80 5.13
N SER A 524 -37.55 1.59 4.65
CA SER A 524 -37.85 0.42 5.48
C SER A 524 -36.61 -0.46 5.63
N GLN A 525 -36.51 -1.18 6.75
CA GLN A 525 -35.35 -2.06 7.04
C GLN A 525 -35.16 -3.20 6.01
N ASP A 526 -36.20 -3.53 5.23
CA ASP A 526 -36.15 -4.51 4.15
C ASP A 526 -35.72 -3.91 2.79
N GLY A 527 -35.33 -2.63 2.77
CA GLY A 527 -34.81 -1.93 1.59
C GLY A 527 -35.86 -1.64 0.51
N LYS A 528 -37.16 -1.83 0.80
CA LYS A 528 -38.20 -1.66 -0.22
C LYS A 528 -38.73 -0.25 -0.37
N GLY A 529 -38.59 0.60 0.66
CA GLY A 529 -39.07 1.99 0.68
C GLY A 529 -40.60 2.07 0.55
N ARG A 530 -41.24 3.01 1.23
CA ARG A 530 -42.66 3.32 1.01
C ARG A 530 -42.89 4.82 0.96
N GLU A 531 -43.90 5.23 0.21
CA GLU A 531 -44.37 6.61 0.20
C GLU A 531 -45.44 6.77 1.29
N GLU A 532 -45.28 7.78 2.14
CA GLU A 532 -46.27 8.17 3.13
C GLU A 532 -46.76 9.58 2.81
N ILE A 533 -48.05 9.72 2.56
CA ILE A 533 -48.69 11.01 2.33
C ILE A 533 -49.26 11.50 3.64
N ILE A 534 -48.74 12.62 4.15
CA ILE A 534 -49.12 13.21 5.43
C ILE A 534 -49.83 14.54 5.14
N PRO A 535 -51.11 14.72 5.52
CA PRO A 535 -51.76 16.02 5.49
C PRO A 535 -50.99 17.01 6.38
N LYS A 536 -50.69 18.21 5.88
CA LYS A 536 -49.91 19.20 6.63
C LYS A 536 -50.61 19.67 7.91
N GLU A 537 -51.94 19.66 7.91
CA GLU A 537 -52.76 19.96 9.09
C GLU A 537 -52.54 18.98 10.24
N ASN A 538 -52.10 17.76 9.94
CA ASN A 538 -51.80 16.73 10.95
C ASN A 538 -50.35 16.79 11.45
N ILE A 539 -49.51 17.71 10.96
CA ILE A 539 -48.09 17.80 11.35
C ILE A 539 -47.96 18.72 12.59
N ASP A 540 -47.56 18.14 13.71
CA ASP A 540 -47.25 18.87 14.94
C ASP A 540 -45.82 19.41 14.92
N ILE A 541 -44.83 18.56 14.62
CA ILE A 541 -43.41 18.94 14.57
C ILE A 541 -42.75 18.40 13.30
N ARG A 542 -42.06 19.27 12.56
CA ARG A 542 -41.13 18.90 11.49
C ARG A 542 -39.71 19.30 11.88
N LYS A 543 -38.77 18.36 11.82
CA LYS A 543 -37.36 18.59 12.14
C LYS A 543 -36.45 18.04 11.05
N GLU A 544 -35.50 18.84 10.60
CA GLU A 544 -34.44 18.38 9.70
C GLU A 544 -33.45 17.48 10.45
N MET A 545 -33.09 16.36 9.83
CA MET A 545 -32.16 15.38 10.37
C MET A 545 -30.80 15.51 9.69
N LYS A 546 -29.74 15.40 10.49
CA LYS A 546 -28.36 15.30 9.98
C LYS A 546 -27.98 13.89 9.52
N ALA A 547 -28.89 12.93 9.67
CA ALA A 547 -28.70 11.54 9.29
C ALA A 547 -29.34 11.26 7.93
N SER A 548 -28.59 10.62 7.05
CA SER A 548 -29.02 10.11 5.76
C SER A 548 -30.04 8.99 5.92
N SER A 549 -30.94 8.87 4.94
CA SER A 549 -31.84 7.72 4.83
C SER A 549 -31.14 6.48 4.26
N MET A 550 -29.91 6.60 3.75
CA MET A 550 -29.06 5.46 3.40
C MET A 550 -28.43 4.87 4.68
N PRO A 551 -28.64 3.57 4.99
CA PRO A 551 -28.11 2.97 6.22
C PRO A 551 -26.58 2.89 6.25
N GLU A 552 -25.97 3.21 7.39
CA GLU A 552 -24.56 2.89 7.66
C GLU A 552 -24.37 1.37 7.82
N GLY A 553 -23.17 0.87 7.51
CA GLY A 553 -22.83 -0.54 7.69
C GLY A 553 -23.42 -1.49 6.64
N LEU A 554 -24.06 -0.97 5.58
CA LEU A 554 -24.61 -1.78 4.49
C LEU A 554 -23.52 -2.64 3.82
N VAL A 555 -22.30 -2.12 3.73
CA VAL A 555 -21.14 -2.82 3.15
C VAL A 555 -20.71 -4.04 3.98
N LYS A 556 -21.03 -4.10 5.29
CA LYS A 556 -20.76 -5.28 6.14
C LYS A 556 -21.55 -6.51 5.74
N THR A 557 -22.58 -6.36 4.90
CA THR A 557 -23.43 -7.45 4.42
C THR A 557 -22.90 -8.14 3.16
N ILE A 558 -21.82 -7.64 2.58
CA ILE A 558 -21.22 -8.16 1.35
C ILE A 558 -19.75 -8.53 1.54
N ALA A 559 -19.24 -9.42 0.69
CA ALA A 559 -17.84 -9.79 0.73
C ALA A 559 -16.93 -8.62 0.28
N PRO A 560 -15.67 -8.54 0.77
CA PRO A 560 -14.71 -7.54 0.31
C PRO A 560 -14.50 -7.52 -1.22
N SER A 561 -14.55 -8.68 -1.88
CA SER A 561 -14.51 -8.76 -3.34
C SER A 561 -15.77 -8.19 -4.01
N GLU A 562 -16.95 -8.45 -3.43
CA GLU A 562 -18.22 -7.90 -3.91
C GLU A 562 -18.27 -6.38 -3.76
N PHE A 563 -17.64 -5.82 -2.73
CA PHE A 563 -17.48 -4.37 -2.60
C PHE A 563 -16.65 -3.79 -3.76
N LEU A 564 -15.50 -4.38 -4.09
CA LEU A 564 -14.69 -3.94 -5.22
C LEU A 564 -15.45 -4.06 -6.56
N ASP A 565 -16.21 -5.15 -6.73
CA ASP A 565 -17.07 -5.37 -7.90
C ASP A 565 -18.16 -4.29 -8.00
N LEU A 566 -18.85 -3.95 -6.90
CA LEU A 566 -19.85 -2.89 -6.83
C LEU A 566 -19.27 -1.53 -7.22
N ILE A 567 -18.11 -1.16 -6.65
CA ILE A 567 -17.46 0.11 -6.96
C ILE A 567 -17.04 0.17 -8.44
N ALA A 568 -16.57 -0.94 -9.01
CA ALA A 568 -16.27 -1.03 -10.44
C ALA A 568 -17.51 -0.83 -11.32
N TYR A 569 -18.67 -1.39 -10.92
CA TYR A 569 -19.94 -1.19 -11.61
C TYR A 569 -20.40 0.27 -11.54
N LEU A 570 -20.44 0.86 -10.34
CA LEU A 570 -20.89 2.25 -10.13
C LEU A 570 -19.99 3.25 -10.88
N SER A 571 -18.67 3.04 -10.85
CA SER A 571 -17.71 3.91 -11.54
C SER A 571 -17.87 3.89 -13.08
N GLN A 572 -18.51 2.86 -13.65
CA GLN A 572 -18.77 2.76 -15.10
C GLN A 572 -20.10 3.40 -15.52
N GLN A 573 -20.96 3.77 -14.57
CA GLN A 573 -22.25 4.40 -14.88
C GLN A 573 -22.01 5.86 -15.28
N THR A 574 -21.95 6.09 -16.58
CA THR A 574 -21.66 7.39 -17.22
C THR A 574 -22.77 7.82 -18.17
N LYS A 575 -23.91 7.12 -18.17
CA LYS A 575 -25.01 7.42 -19.09
C LYS A 575 -25.91 8.50 -18.50
N PHE A 576 -25.94 9.67 -19.12
CA PHE A 576 -26.96 10.67 -18.84
C PHE A 576 -28.23 10.40 -19.66
N VAL A 577 -29.40 10.75 -19.12
CA VAL A 577 -30.70 10.56 -19.80
C VAL A 577 -30.94 11.70 -20.78
N LEU A 578 -31.13 11.39 -22.07
CA LEU A 578 -31.66 12.32 -23.07
C LEU A 578 -33.17 12.48 -22.87
N ARG A 579 -33.67 13.71 -22.69
CA ARG A 579 -35.13 13.95 -22.70
C ARG A 579 -35.67 13.85 -24.14
N GLU A 580 -36.96 13.54 -24.29
CA GLU A 580 -37.66 13.37 -25.59
C GLU A 580 -37.51 14.57 -26.56
N ASN A 581 -37.10 15.75 -26.07
CA ASN A 581 -36.90 16.98 -26.83
C ASN A 581 -35.43 17.34 -27.12
N GLY A 582 -34.47 16.44 -26.85
CA GLY A 582 -33.04 16.63 -27.14
C GLY A 582 -32.29 17.54 -26.16
N TRP A 583 -32.87 17.88 -25.01
CA TRP A 583 -32.18 18.56 -23.91
C TRP A 583 -31.64 17.55 -22.88
N ILE A 584 -30.45 17.83 -22.39
CA ILE A 584 -29.69 17.11 -21.36
C ILE A 584 -29.79 17.91 -20.07
N ASP A 585 -30.21 17.27 -18.98
CA ASP A 585 -30.09 17.86 -17.66
C ASP A 585 -28.61 17.86 -17.24
N THR A 586 -28.04 19.05 -16.98
CA THR A 586 -26.63 19.16 -16.61
C THR A 586 -26.46 19.12 -15.10
N GLY A 587 -26.10 17.95 -14.56
CA GLY A 587 -25.69 17.75 -13.16
C GLY A 587 -26.78 18.05 -12.12
N SER A 588 -26.78 17.30 -11.01
CA SER A 588 -27.64 17.62 -9.87
C SER A 588 -27.25 19.00 -9.30
N PRO A 589 -28.21 19.86 -8.91
CA PRO A 589 -27.97 21.16 -8.26
C PRO A 589 -27.27 21.08 -6.88
N GLU A 590 -26.68 19.94 -6.54
CA GLU A 590 -26.43 19.47 -5.18
C GLU A 590 -24.93 19.35 -4.83
N VAL A 591 -24.03 19.66 -5.78
CA VAL A 591 -22.59 19.61 -5.52
C VAL A 591 -22.09 20.99 -5.06
N GLY A 592 -22.18 21.26 -3.76
CA GLY A 592 -21.55 22.41 -3.11
C GLY A 592 -22.27 23.75 -3.25
N GLU A 593 -21.70 24.79 -2.63
CA GLU A 593 -22.20 26.16 -2.73
C GLU A 593 -22.15 26.67 -4.18
N LEU A 594 -23.12 27.51 -4.56
CA LEU A 594 -23.11 28.18 -5.85
C LEU A 594 -21.89 29.09 -5.94
N ARG A 595 -21.16 29.01 -7.05
CA ARG A 595 -19.99 29.86 -7.28
C ARG A 595 -20.42 31.32 -7.33
N THR A 596 -19.50 32.23 -6.97
CA THR A 596 -19.71 33.67 -7.08
C THR A 596 -18.63 34.31 -7.95
N HIS A 597 -18.99 35.39 -8.63
CA HIS A 597 -18.08 36.26 -9.37
C HIS A 597 -18.44 37.71 -9.05
N GLY A 598 -17.65 38.35 -8.20
CA GLY A 598 -18.00 39.66 -7.64
C GLY A 598 -19.31 39.60 -6.85
N GLU A 599 -20.30 40.40 -7.26
CA GLU A 599 -21.65 40.41 -6.68
C GLU A 599 -22.62 39.40 -7.31
N TRP A 600 -22.20 38.71 -8.38
CA TRP A 600 -23.06 37.83 -9.15
C TRP A 600 -22.92 36.37 -8.71
N GLN A 601 -24.04 35.65 -8.72
CA GLN A 601 -24.10 34.23 -8.33
C GLN A 601 -24.24 33.34 -9.57
N GLU A 602 -23.75 32.10 -9.47
CA GLU A 602 -23.92 31.09 -10.51
C GLU A 602 -25.40 30.78 -10.77
N ILE A 603 -25.81 30.92 -12.03
CA ILE A 603 -27.17 30.67 -12.52
C ILE A 603 -27.24 29.51 -13.54
N SER A 604 -26.10 28.94 -13.94
CA SER A 604 -26.05 27.80 -14.88
C SER A 604 -26.22 26.42 -14.23
N ARG A 605 -26.18 26.31 -12.90
CA ARG A 605 -26.07 25.01 -12.23
C ARG A 605 -27.27 24.08 -12.43
N ASP A 606 -28.46 24.65 -12.55
CA ASP A 606 -29.72 23.94 -12.80
C ASP A 606 -30.24 24.17 -14.24
N ALA A 607 -29.36 24.62 -15.13
CA ALA A 607 -29.67 24.79 -16.54
C ALA A 607 -29.71 23.44 -17.27
N GLN A 608 -30.13 23.48 -18.52
CA GLN A 608 -30.11 22.32 -19.41
C GLN A 608 -29.19 22.60 -20.59
N LEU A 609 -28.63 21.54 -21.16
CA LEU A 609 -27.72 21.59 -22.30
C LEU A 609 -28.36 20.89 -23.49
N GLN A 610 -28.29 21.49 -24.66
CA GLN A 610 -28.59 20.83 -25.91
C GLN A 610 -27.31 20.76 -26.74
N LEU A 611 -26.96 19.54 -27.13
CA LEU A 611 -25.97 19.31 -28.16
C LEU A 611 -26.73 19.47 -29.49
N GLY A 612 -26.25 20.33 -30.39
CA GLY A 612 -26.68 20.40 -31.79
C GLY A 612 -26.69 19.06 -32.57
N LEU A 613 -27.06 19.12 -33.85
CA LEU A 613 -27.35 17.92 -34.65
C LEU A 613 -26.08 17.10 -34.98
N ASN A 614 -26.18 15.77 -34.89
CA ASN A 614 -25.18 14.77 -35.31
C ASN A 614 -23.87 14.70 -34.49
N TYR A 615 -23.91 14.96 -33.18
CA TYR A 615 -22.75 14.76 -32.31
C TYR A 615 -22.55 13.28 -31.91
N PRO A 616 -21.31 12.77 -31.90
CA PRO A 616 -21.02 11.38 -31.54
C PRO A 616 -21.20 11.13 -30.04
N GLU A 617 -22.12 10.23 -29.67
CA GLU A 617 -22.46 9.89 -28.27
C GLU A 617 -21.24 9.49 -27.43
N ASN A 618 -20.26 8.81 -28.02
CA ASN A 618 -19.07 8.31 -27.31
C ASN A 618 -18.07 9.40 -26.90
N TRP A 619 -18.04 10.57 -27.55
CA TRP A 619 -17.11 11.65 -27.21
C TRP A 619 -17.77 12.76 -26.37
N SER A 620 -19.09 12.69 -26.20
CA SER A 620 -19.86 13.61 -25.37
C SER A 620 -20.58 12.88 -24.23
N ALA A 621 -20.09 11.68 -23.85
CA ALA A 621 -20.65 10.83 -22.80
C ALA A 621 -20.67 11.50 -21.41
N SER A 622 -19.94 12.60 -21.22
CA SER A 622 -19.94 13.37 -19.96
C SER A 622 -20.41 14.82 -20.15
N ALA A 623 -21.12 15.13 -21.24
CA ALA A 623 -21.54 16.51 -21.55
C ALA A 623 -22.45 17.13 -20.47
N ASN A 624 -23.17 16.30 -19.70
CA ASN A 624 -23.93 16.72 -18.52
C ASN A 624 -23.06 17.42 -17.45
N LEU A 625 -21.74 17.19 -17.42
CA LEU A 625 -20.83 17.82 -16.47
C LEU A 625 -20.39 19.24 -16.87
N LEU A 626 -20.78 19.70 -18.06
CA LEU A 626 -20.31 20.98 -18.57
C LEU A 626 -20.65 22.15 -17.64
N LEU A 627 -21.83 22.14 -17.03
CA LEU A 627 -22.31 23.17 -16.13
C LEU A 627 -22.21 22.76 -14.64
N SER A 628 -21.60 21.61 -14.34
CA SER A 628 -21.56 21.09 -12.98
C SER A 628 -20.46 21.73 -12.12
N ALA A 629 -20.55 21.53 -10.81
CA ALA A 629 -19.49 21.87 -9.86
C ALA A 629 -18.28 20.92 -9.92
N THR A 630 -18.40 19.77 -10.58
CA THR A 630 -17.39 18.71 -10.57
C THR A 630 -16.05 19.28 -11.04
N ASP A 631 -14.99 19.02 -10.27
CA ASP A 631 -13.64 19.50 -10.55
C ASP A 631 -13.21 19.14 -11.98
N SER A 632 -13.06 20.17 -12.81
CA SER A 632 -12.67 20.06 -14.22
C SER A 632 -11.19 19.73 -14.40
N SER A 633 -10.38 19.79 -13.34
CA SER A 633 -8.96 19.48 -13.37
C SER A 633 -8.69 17.99 -13.62
N GLN A 634 -9.60 17.09 -13.25
CA GLN A 634 -9.40 15.65 -13.39
C GLN A 634 -9.78 15.11 -14.79
N ARG A 635 -10.19 15.98 -15.72
CA ARG A 635 -10.67 15.60 -17.06
C ARG A 635 -10.14 16.53 -18.15
N GLU A 636 -10.04 16.01 -19.37
CA GLU A 636 -9.48 16.75 -20.52
C GLU A 636 -10.54 17.62 -21.20
N PHE A 637 -11.75 17.10 -21.40
CA PHE A 637 -12.93 17.77 -21.96
C PHE A 637 -14.19 17.00 -21.56
N VAL A 638 -15.37 17.60 -21.69
CA VAL A 638 -16.68 16.95 -21.48
C VAL A 638 -17.56 16.96 -22.72
N PHE A 639 -17.24 17.84 -23.67
CA PHE A 639 -17.93 17.96 -24.94
C PHE A 639 -16.91 18.00 -26.08
N HIS A 640 -17.25 17.32 -27.17
CA HIS A 640 -16.50 17.29 -28.42
C HIS A 640 -17.47 17.31 -29.60
N SER A 641 -17.26 18.21 -30.56
CA SER A 641 -18.03 18.21 -31.82
C SER A 641 -17.75 16.96 -32.68
N PRO A 642 -18.27 16.73 -33.90
CA PRO A 642 -17.74 15.64 -34.72
C PRO A 642 -16.23 15.81 -34.92
N ASN A 643 -15.51 14.69 -35.11
CA ASN A 643 -14.07 14.67 -35.30
C ASN A 643 -13.64 15.22 -36.69
N GLU A 644 -14.61 15.64 -37.50
CA GLU A 644 -14.42 16.38 -38.74
C GLU A 644 -14.82 17.84 -38.55
N PRO A 645 -14.10 18.81 -39.14
CA PRO A 645 -14.46 20.22 -39.03
C PRO A 645 -15.86 20.52 -39.57
N THR A 646 -16.76 20.94 -38.68
CA THR A 646 -18.15 21.32 -38.98
C THR A 646 -18.31 22.82 -39.05
N ALA A 647 -19.33 23.28 -39.76
CA ALA A 647 -19.66 24.70 -39.83
C ALA A 647 -20.36 25.13 -38.54
N SER A 648 -19.76 26.09 -37.84
CA SER A 648 -20.27 26.71 -36.61
C SER A 648 -20.75 25.72 -35.55
N PRO A 649 -19.89 24.76 -35.12
CA PRO A 649 -20.24 23.87 -34.01
C PRO A 649 -20.56 24.69 -32.78
N ALA A 650 -21.68 24.38 -32.14
CA ALA A 650 -22.12 25.04 -30.93
C ALA A 650 -22.92 24.10 -30.03
N ILE A 651 -22.97 24.47 -28.76
CA ILE A 651 -23.91 23.97 -27.75
C ILE A 651 -24.91 25.08 -27.40
N ALA A 652 -26.08 24.70 -26.91
CA ALA A 652 -27.05 25.62 -26.34
C ALA A 652 -27.29 25.29 -24.85
N ILE A 653 -27.32 26.32 -24.02
CA ILE A 653 -27.64 26.27 -22.59
C ILE A 653 -29.00 26.95 -22.43
N ARG A 654 -29.92 26.29 -21.72
CA ARG A 654 -31.22 26.85 -21.33
C ARG A 654 -31.24 27.02 -19.82
N LEU A 655 -31.18 28.27 -19.38
CA LEU A 655 -31.35 28.64 -17.98
C LEU A 655 -32.78 28.31 -17.54
N LYS A 656 -32.94 28.03 -16.24
CA LYS A 656 -34.23 27.67 -15.64
C LYS A 656 -35.32 28.73 -15.89
N GLU A 657 -34.92 30.00 -15.85
CA GLU A 657 -35.76 31.16 -16.12
C GLU A 657 -34.93 32.26 -16.80
N THR A 658 -35.61 33.23 -17.42
CA THR A 658 -34.94 34.40 -17.99
C THR A 658 -34.19 35.13 -16.90
N SER A 659 -32.89 35.33 -17.10
CA SER A 659 -31.99 35.92 -16.11
C SER A 659 -31.20 37.07 -16.73
N GLU A 660 -30.74 37.99 -15.90
CA GLU A 660 -29.66 38.90 -16.25
C GLU A 660 -28.35 38.12 -16.22
N VAL A 661 -27.60 38.11 -17.32
CA VAL A 661 -26.31 37.42 -17.47
C VAL A 661 -25.20 38.46 -17.47
N ALA A 662 -24.38 38.45 -16.42
CA ALA A 662 -23.33 39.45 -16.22
C ALA A 662 -21.95 38.92 -16.62
N HIS A 663 -21.64 37.66 -16.32
CA HIS A 663 -20.33 37.08 -16.56
C HIS A 663 -20.42 35.60 -16.98
N ILE A 664 -19.51 35.15 -17.85
CA ILE A 664 -19.40 33.74 -18.26
C ILE A 664 -17.93 33.31 -18.22
N ASP A 665 -17.66 32.26 -17.45
CA ASP A 665 -16.39 31.54 -17.49
C ASP A 665 -16.50 30.33 -18.43
N ILE A 666 -15.53 30.17 -19.33
CA ILE A 666 -15.42 29.02 -20.24
C ILE A 666 -14.03 28.40 -20.09
N GLU A 667 -13.98 27.12 -19.73
CA GLU A 667 -12.79 26.30 -19.82
C GLU A 667 -12.83 25.43 -21.08
N ASN A 668 -11.81 25.59 -21.91
CA ASN A 668 -11.57 24.78 -23.10
C ASN A 668 -10.89 23.45 -22.73
N ARG A 669 -10.70 22.57 -23.72
CA ARG A 669 -9.94 21.32 -23.57
C ARG A 669 -8.57 21.56 -22.93
N ARG A 670 -8.21 20.76 -21.93
CA ARG A 670 -6.87 20.79 -21.33
C ARG A 670 -5.83 20.20 -22.30
N GLY A 671 -4.65 20.80 -22.31
CA GLY A 671 -3.52 20.37 -23.15
C GLY A 671 -3.24 21.38 -24.26
N GLY A 672 -2.19 22.19 -24.09
CA GLY A 672 -1.94 23.39 -24.90
C GLY A 672 -1.85 23.17 -26.43
N GLN A 673 -1.55 21.94 -26.87
CA GLN A 673 -1.57 21.55 -28.28
C GLN A 673 -2.96 21.62 -28.95
N TYR A 674 -4.03 21.76 -28.18
CA TYR A 674 -5.41 21.82 -28.68
C TYR A 674 -6.06 23.20 -28.56
N ASN A 675 -5.36 24.21 -28.03
CA ASN A 675 -5.94 25.54 -27.81
C ASN A 675 -6.49 26.14 -29.11
N ASP A 676 -5.81 25.94 -30.24
CA ASP A 676 -6.20 26.45 -31.56
C ASP A 676 -7.61 26.01 -32.01
N ARG A 677 -8.17 24.96 -31.40
CA ARG A 677 -9.53 24.51 -31.65
C ARG A 677 -10.61 25.46 -31.11
N ALA A 678 -10.25 26.39 -30.22
CA ALA A 678 -11.12 27.49 -29.79
C ALA A 678 -10.89 28.79 -30.60
N LYS A 679 -10.23 28.72 -31.75
CA LYS A 679 -10.17 29.84 -32.69
C LYS A 679 -11.59 30.23 -33.12
N ASP A 680 -11.89 31.53 -33.04
CA ASP A 680 -13.21 32.09 -33.33
C ASP A 680 -14.32 31.64 -32.35
N LEU A 681 -13.98 31.17 -31.15
CA LEU A 681 -14.95 30.91 -30.09
C LEU A 681 -15.79 32.17 -29.82
N ALA A 682 -17.11 32.01 -29.78
CA ALA A 682 -18.06 33.10 -29.61
C ALA A 682 -19.24 32.69 -28.72
N VAL A 683 -19.88 33.70 -28.16
CA VAL A 683 -21.04 33.57 -27.27
C VAL A 683 -22.20 34.40 -27.83
N TRP A 684 -23.36 33.75 -27.91
CA TRP A 684 -24.62 34.40 -28.26
C TRP A 684 -25.64 34.22 -27.14
N ILE A 685 -26.53 35.19 -26.98
CA ILE A 685 -27.64 35.12 -26.03
C ILE A 685 -28.99 35.29 -26.73
N SER A 686 -30.05 34.77 -26.12
CA SER A 686 -31.42 34.88 -26.58
C SER A 686 -32.41 34.75 -25.42
N GLU A 687 -33.51 35.50 -25.46
CA GLU A 687 -34.63 35.34 -24.52
C GLU A 687 -35.63 34.27 -24.98
N ASP A 688 -35.72 34.00 -26.29
CA ASP A 688 -36.73 33.10 -26.88
C ASP A 688 -36.16 31.84 -27.56
N GLY A 689 -34.84 31.73 -27.65
CA GLY A 689 -34.13 30.63 -28.32
C GLY A 689 -34.16 30.70 -29.84
N GLN A 690 -34.81 31.71 -30.43
CA GLN A 690 -34.95 31.89 -31.88
C GLN A 690 -34.10 33.05 -32.40
N ARG A 691 -34.12 34.18 -31.69
CA ARG A 691 -33.38 35.40 -32.05
C ARG A 691 -32.11 35.49 -31.23
N TRP A 692 -30.98 35.27 -31.89
CA TRP A 692 -29.65 35.21 -31.26
C TRP A 692 -28.86 36.50 -31.51
N THR A 693 -28.35 37.08 -30.44
CA THR A 693 -27.43 38.23 -30.51
C THR A 693 -26.03 37.78 -30.09
N GLN A 694 -25.03 38.01 -30.93
CA GLN A 694 -23.63 37.76 -30.55
C GLN A 694 -23.18 38.84 -29.58
N VAL A 695 -22.79 38.44 -28.38
CA VAL A 695 -22.35 39.36 -27.32
C VAL A 695 -20.85 39.36 -27.14
N TRP A 696 -20.17 38.30 -27.61
CA TRP A 696 -18.73 38.17 -27.47
C TRP A 696 -18.12 37.24 -28.53
N LYS A 697 -16.86 37.49 -28.90
CA LYS A 697 -16.02 36.63 -29.75
C LYS A 697 -14.56 36.71 -29.26
N SER A 698 -13.86 35.59 -29.29
CA SER A 698 -12.47 35.49 -28.86
C SER A 698 -11.52 36.18 -29.83
N ASP A 699 -10.57 36.95 -29.29
CA ASP A 699 -9.49 37.55 -30.09
C ASP A 699 -8.41 36.50 -30.44
N LYS A 700 -8.20 35.54 -29.53
CA LYS A 700 -7.21 34.47 -29.68
C LYS A 700 -7.65 33.18 -28.98
N PRO A 701 -7.14 32.02 -29.41
CA PRO A 701 -7.37 30.76 -28.71
C PRO A 701 -6.69 30.73 -27.33
N ALA A 702 -7.36 30.18 -26.33
CA ALA A 702 -6.90 30.05 -24.95
C ALA A 702 -7.48 28.78 -24.30
N ASP A 703 -6.91 28.41 -23.16
CA ASP A 703 -7.41 27.33 -22.30
C ASP A 703 -8.57 27.78 -21.42
N LYS A 704 -8.63 29.07 -21.05
CA LYS A 704 -9.72 29.67 -20.28
C LYS A 704 -10.15 31.04 -20.84
N TYR A 705 -11.42 31.35 -20.68
CA TYR A 705 -12.01 32.64 -21.02
C TYR A 705 -12.89 33.13 -19.87
N ALA A 706 -12.66 34.36 -19.42
CA ALA A 706 -13.52 35.07 -18.47
C ALA A 706 -14.16 36.23 -19.23
N ILE A 707 -15.49 36.22 -19.34
CA ILE A 707 -16.24 37.05 -20.30
C ILE A 707 -17.24 37.91 -19.55
N ASP A 708 -16.97 39.23 -19.49
CA ASP A 708 -17.94 40.22 -19.02
C ASP A 708 -18.93 40.57 -20.15
N LEU A 709 -20.22 40.44 -19.87
CA LEU A 709 -21.27 40.83 -20.82
C LEU A 709 -21.68 42.30 -20.61
N PRO A 710 -22.20 42.98 -21.65
CA PRO A 710 -22.76 44.31 -21.50
C PRO A 710 -23.86 44.36 -20.42
N ALA A 711 -23.88 45.43 -19.61
CA ALA A 711 -24.88 45.62 -18.56
C ALA A 711 -26.32 45.50 -19.08
N GLY A 712 -27.18 44.79 -18.35
CA GLY A 712 -28.57 44.54 -18.75
C GLY A 712 -28.75 43.45 -19.82
N SER A 713 -27.73 42.65 -20.11
CA SER A 713 -27.85 41.47 -20.98
C SER A 713 -28.82 40.46 -20.40
N ARG A 714 -29.98 40.26 -21.03
CA ARG A 714 -31.01 39.31 -20.61
C ARG A 714 -31.01 38.08 -21.51
N ALA A 715 -31.06 36.91 -20.89
CA ALA A 715 -31.09 35.65 -21.61
C ALA A 715 -31.85 34.57 -20.84
N GLN A 716 -32.59 33.74 -21.56
CA GLN A 716 -32.94 32.40 -21.10
C GLN A 716 -32.05 31.35 -21.79
N TYR A 717 -31.57 31.65 -22.99
CA TYR A 717 -30.75 30.76 -23.80
C TYR A 717 -29.39 31.38 -24.09
N ILE A 718 -28.35 30.58 -23.93
CA ILE A 718 -26.95 30.96 -24.22
C ILE A 718 -26.40 29.94 -25.20
N LYS A 719 -25.76 30.39 -26.27
CA LYS A 719 -25.11 29.52 -27.25
C LYS A 719 -23.62 29.79 -27.20
N ILE A 720 -22.83 28.73 -27.12
CA ILE A 720 -21.37 28.78 -27.07
C ILE A 720 -20.84 27.90 -28.18
N GLY A 721 -19.99 28.46 -29.05
CA GLY A 721 -19.51 27.73 -30.21
C GLY A 721 -18.53 28.52 -31.05
N LEU A 722 -18.16 27.99 -32.22
CA LEU A 722 -17.24 28.65 -33.13
C LEU A 722 -18.01 29.50 -34.15
N ASP A 723 -17.63 30.76 -34.32
CA ASP A 723 -18.08 31.63 -35.40
C ASP A 723 -17.24 31.36 -36.67
N GLY A 724 -17.28 30.10 -37.13
CA GLY A 724 -16.46 29.59 -38.23
C GLY A 724 -16.49 28.07 -38.34
N ARG A 725 -15.71 27.51 -39.27
CA ARG A 725 -15.58 26.06 -39.44
C ARG A 725 -14.48 25.51 -38.54
N GLY A 726 -14.77 24.49 -37.74
CA GLY A 726 -13.78 23.94 -36.81
C GLY A 726 -14.26 22.72 -36.04
N ILE A 727 -13.48 22.33 -35.03
CA ILE A 727 -13.81 21.27 -34.09
C ILE A 727 -13.87 21.93 -32.72
N LEU A 728 -15.02 21.88 -32.04
CA LEU A 728 -15.23 22.50 -30.74
C LEU A 728 -14.99 21.50 -29.61
N HIS A 729 -14.23 21.93 -28.60
CA HIS A 729 -14.12 21.26 -27.31
C HIS A 729 -14.54 22.19 -26.20
N LEU A 730 -15.19 21.65 -25.18
CA LEU A 730 -15.45 22.38 -23.95
C LEU A 730 -15.23 21.45 -22.76
N ASN A 731 -14.67 21.99 -21.68
CA ASN A 731 -14.41 21.29 -20.43
C ASN A 731 -15.35 21.71 -19.31
N GLN A 732 -15.60 23.02 -19.17
CA GLN A 732 -16.52 23.59 -18.20
C GLN A 732 -17.05 24.94 -18.67
N VAL A 733 -18.29 25.26 -18.31
CA VAL A 733 -18.90 26.58 -18.49
C VAL A 733 -19.61 26.97 -17.20
N VAL A 734 -19.42 28.21 -16.75
CA VAL A 734 -20.12 28.77 -15.59
C VAL A 734 -20.73 30.10 -16.00
N VAL A 735 -22.03 30.28 -15.73
CA VAL A 735 -22.76 31.51 -16.03
C VAL A 735 -23.13 32.18 -14.72
N TYR A 736 -22.77 33.46 -14.58
CA TYR A 736 -23.05 34.28 -13.41
C TYR A 736 -24.03 35.40 -13.76
N GLY A 737 -24.92 35.68 -12.82
CA GLY A 737 -25.93 36.70 -13.02
C GLY A 737 -26.96 36.75 -11.91
N LYS A 738 -28.16 37.21 -12.27
CA LYS A 738 -29.29 37.35 -11.36
C LYS A 738 -30.57 36.85 -12.02
N ARG A 739 -31.24 35.92 -11.34
CA ARG A 739 -32.56 35.41 -11.74
C ARG A 739 -33.60 36.52 -11.57
N LEU A 740 -34.50 36.69 -12.55
CA LEU A 740 -35.45 37.81 -12.63
C LEU A 740 -36.84 37.45 -12.13
#